data_AF-M1RLV0-F1
#
_entry.id   AF-M1RLV0-F1
#
_cell.length_a   1.000
_cell.length_b   1.000
_cell.length_c   1.000
_cell.angle_alpha   90.00
_cell.angle_beta   90.00
_cell.angle_gamma   90.00
#
_symmetry.space_group_name_H-M   'P 1'
#
loop_
_entity.id
_entity.type
_entity.pdbx_description
1 polymer ?
#
loop_
_entity_poly.entity_id
_entity_poly.type
_entity_poly.pdbx_seq_one_letter_code
_entity_poly.pdbx_strand_id
1 'polypeptide(L)'
;MKILLEHGSINIYSFDKEYVIIGYHQDPEKEIRLDYIEKNNIGLLKSRLSGQAVYVDEETIGVRVKGTKELFYERFLKAFKNIIKDVNIEGTQLKVGQKRLSVVHGDIEDGEFEIFLPLSLNIEKTLKSIHMPVEKLTSYGIKAADDRLTSVRKSIGKDISKEEFINMLLNSLYDEFGAFDIKEEEHVYFETDKNFIFENAKPKEGYTYGLYRCKGGTFRVYIKASEGVLEDIFINGDYIISPKDYIKSLENFLKGKKIDIIKDELDVFLESKAFKSIDISKEDIKEAVLFTIRKLDAKDFGLKEDTLIASIGGDLKENLQKAKVMLLPYCAKPRWCDYRHLDDCGECGGCTVGDAYRLAYQKGMIPITITSFELLRDTLLWCAKNGYTYIGHCCYEFYEKRYEAFQKASMFGANGVLFDIVGTTCYSLGVEEEEKAYHGEFSVELDLIKDDLTKSLAFKEDKKEFSKSHQSFDFSKYFLDFKPPYYKKPKAVPTPEEDRTRSAMQIDIFKGEATIKDSVVSYKEAFKELASLIKSSKNPTIVVGPLLFWDFNEKDLQEKAYITRLLIEKINANVKILPDYRPKLKNYDPNVEMDPPNPHEAILHGNHDITILIGTHCYRTDFVIRLLKKHTPTNVVALCGLYGHPEADLSTSFTDANKLKELLDML
;
A
#
# COMPACT_ATOMS: atom_id res chain seq x y z
N MET A 1 21.23 15.15 -39.68
CA MET A 1 20.73 15.15 -41.08
C MET A 1 19.25 15.50 -41.11
N LYS A 2 18.80 16.19 -42.15
CA LYS A 2 17.42 16.63 -42.36
C LYS A 2 16.91 16.17 -43.71
N ILE A 3 15.86 15.36 -43.69
CA ILE A 3 15.16 14.83 -44.85
C ILE A 3 13.98 15.75 -45.15
N LEU A 4 13.92 16.26 -46.37
CA LEU A 4 12.82 17.13 -46.83
C LEU A 4 11.77 16.31 -47.56
N LEU A 5 10.53 16.41 -47.10
CA LEU A 5 9.36 15.75 -47.69
C LEU A 5 8.41 16.81 -48.26
N GLU A 6 7.51 16.41 -49.15
CA GLU A 6 6.54 17.33 -49.78
C GLU A 6 5.67 18.09 -48.76
N HIS A 7 5.36 17.44 -47.62
CA HIS A 7 4.49 18.00 -46.57
C HIS A 7 5.13 17.90 -45.17
N GLY A 8 6.45 18.04 -45.07
CA GLY A 8 7.15 18.00 -43.79
C GLY A 8 8.66 17.79 -43.88
N SER A 9 9.27 17.46 -42.76
CA SER A 9 10.68 17.06 -42.71
C SER A 9 10.94 16.05 -41.59
N ILE A 10 11.96 15.21 -41.76
CA ILE A 10 12.44 14.29 -40.73
C ILE A 10 13.89 14.62 -40.42
N ASN A 11 14.18 15.01 -39.18
CA ASN A 11 15.53 15.23 -38.70
C ASN A 11 16.01 14.00 -37.93
N ILE A 12 17.19 13.48 -38.28
CA ILE A 12 17.85 12.38 -37.59
C ILE A 12 19.18 12.92 -37.03
N TYR A 13 19.41 12.72 -35.74
CA TYR A 13 20.58 13.24 -35.04
C TYR A 13 21.04 12.30 -33.91
N SER A 14 22.23 12.55 -33.37
CA SER A 14 22.81 11.82 -32.24
C SER A 14 23.27 12.76 -31.14
N PHE A 15 23.59 12.19 -29.98
CA PHE A 15 24.07 12.93 -28.81
C PHE A 15 25.59 12.80 -28.68
N ASP A 16 26.23 13.85 -28.17
CA ASP A 16 27.67 13.96 -27.93
C ASP A 16 28.09 13.38 -26.56
N LYS A 17 27.15 13.31 -25.62
CA LYS A 17 27.30 12.75 -24.28
C LYS A 17 25.94 12.34 -23.72
N GLU A 18 25.94 11.94 -22.45
CA GLU A 18 24.73 11.55 -21.71
C GLU A 18 23.89 12.76 -21.30
N TYR A 19 22.58 12.68 -21.54
CA TYR A 19 21.60 13.67 -21.10
C TYR A 19 20.34 13.02 -20.52
N VAL A 20 19.67 13.76 -19.65
CA VAL A 20 18.26 13.58 -19.33
C VAL A 20 17.49 14.73 -19.95
N ILE A 21 16.47 14.41 -20.74
CA ILE A 21 15.60 15.38 -21.40
C ILE A 21 14.21 15.28 -20.79
N ILE A 22 13.73 16.36 -20.17
CA ILE A 22 12.37 16.45 -19.62
C ILE A 22 11.41 17.10 -20.62
N GLY A 23 10.13 16.74 -20.56
CA GLY A 23 9.08 17.35 -21.37
C GLY A 23 8.72 18.77 -20.93
N TYR A 24 8.05 19.51 -21.81
CA TYR A 24 7.70 20.92 -21.59
C TYR A 24 6.94 21.19 -20.28
N HIS A 25 5.96 20.35 -19.94
CA HIS A 25 5.10 20.52 -18.75
C HIS A 25 5.66 19.87 -17.48
N GLN A 26 6.85 19.27 -17.50
CA GLN A 26 7.37 18.50 -16.37
C GLN A 26 8.09 19.35 -15.34
N ASP A 27 7.99 18.93 -14.08
CA ASP A 27 8.80 19.46 -12.97
C ASP A 27 10.06 18.60 -12.80
N PRO A 28 11.27 19.13 -13.03
CA PRO A 28 12.51 18.37 -12.91
C PRO A 28 12.71 17.75 -11.53
N GLU A 29 12.27 18.41 -10.44
CA GLU A 29 12.47 17.91 -9.07
C GLU A 29 11.60 16.67 -8.77
N LYS A 30 10.51 16.47 -9.52
CA LYS A 30 9.61 15.32 -9.36
C LYS A 30 9.97 14.16 -10.26
N GLU A 31 10.59 14.45 -11.40
CA GLU A 31 10.83 13.46 -12.45
C GLU A 31 12.26 12.93 -12.44
N ILE A 32 13.24 13.74 -12.01
CA ILE A 32 14.67 13.44 -12.16
C ILE A 32 15.38 13.38 -10.81
N ARG A 33 16.28 12.42 -10.64
CA ARG A 33 17.19 12.37 -9.49
C ARG A 33 18.34 13.35 -9.71
N LEU A 34 18.10 14.63 -9.43
CA LEU A 34 19.05 15.73 -9.69
C LEU A 34 20.45 15.46 -9.11
N ASP A 35 20.54 14.98 -7.86
CA ASP A 35 21.81 14.64 -7.22
C ASP A 35 22.58 13.53 -7.96
N TYR A 36 21.87 12.57 -8.54
CA TYR A 36 22.50 11.46 -9.26
C TYR A 36 23.08 11.93 -10.59
N ILE A 37 22.32 12.71 -11.36
CA ILE A 37 22.78 13.20 -12.67
C ILE A 37 23.97 14.16 -12.51
N GLU A 38 23.97 15.00 -11.47
CA GLU A 38 25.08 15.90 -11.16
C GLU A 38 26.35 15.12 -10.81
N LYS A 39 26.26 14.13 -9.91
CA LYS A 39 27.41 13.28 -9.52
C LYS A 39 27.99 12.47 -10.67
N ASN A 40 27.17 12.11 -11.67
CA ASN A 40 27.59 11.32 -12.82
C ASN A 40 27.87 12.15 -14.07
N ASN A 41 27.85 13.49 -13.97
CA ASN A 41 28.10 14.41 -15.09
C ASN A 41 27.15 14.19 -16.29
N ILE A 42 25.89 13.83 -16.01
CA ILE A 42 24.82 13.66 -17.00
C ILE A 42 24.14 15.03 -17.19
N GLY A 43 24.05 15.51 -18.43
CA GLY A 43 23.43 16.81 -18.72
C GLY A 43 21.92 16.81 -18.50
N LEU A 44 21.33 17.97 -18.19
CA LEU A 44 19.88 18.16 -18.05
C LEU A 44 19.37 19.14 -19.11
N LEU A 45 18.40 18.71 -19.90
CA LEU A 45 17.76 19.51 -20.95
C LEU A 45 16.24 19.51 -20.75
N LYS A 46 15.58 20.58 -21.21
CA LYS A 46 14.11 20.64 -21.27
C LYS A 46 13.66 20.82 -22.72
N SER A 47 12.83 19.91 -23.17
CA SER A 47 12.24 19.96 -24.50
C SER A 47 11.21 21.08 -24.59
N ARG A 48 11.11 21.69 -25.77
CA ARG A 48 9.98 22.57 -26.10
C ARG A 48 8.72 21.80 -26.49
N LEU A 49 8.82 20.47 -26.60
CA LEU A 49 7.73 19.57 -26.89
C LEU A 49 7.25 18.93 -25.58
N SER A 50 5.95 18.65 -25.50
CA SER A 50 5.34 18.00 -24.35
C SER A 50 5.66 16.50 -24.36
N GLY A 51 5.73 15.83 -23.20
CA GLY A 51 6.01 14.40 -23.12
C GLY A 51 6.74 13.96 -21.84
N GLN A 52 7.22 12.72 -21.83
CA GLN A 52 7.90 12.08 -20.68
C GLN A 52 9.41 12.31 -20.66
N ALA A 53 9.99 12.34 -19.46
CA ALA A 53 11.42 12.39 -19.27
C ALA A 53 12.12 11.15 -19.87
N VAL A 54 13.27 11.37 -20.49
CA VAL A 54 14.06 10.32 -21.15
C VAL A 54 15.54 10.47 -20.87
N TYR A 55 16.21 9.35 -20.62
CA TYR A 55 17.67 9.26 -20.59
C TYR A 55 18.16 8.92 -22.00
N VAL A 56 19.16 9.66 -22.48
CA VAL A 56 19.79 9.46 -23.78
C VAL A 56 21.31 9.46 -23.62
N ASP A 57 21.98 8.73 -24.50
CA ASP A 57 23.43 8.59 -24.55
C ASP A 57 23.93 8.60 -26.00
N GLU A 58 25.23 8.39 -26.19
CA GLU A 58 25.87 8.32 -27.49
C GLU A 58 25.35 7.16 -28.35
N GLU A 59 24.70 6.13 -27.79
CA GLU A 59 24.09 5.04 -28.56
C GLU A 59 22.62 5.33 -28.92
N THR A 60 22.11 6.52 -28.56
CA THR A 60 20.74 6.94 -28.84
C THR A 60 20.66 7.79 -30.11
N ILE A 61 19.66 7.53 -30.95
CA ILE A 61 19.34 8.32 -32.15
C ILE A 61 18.05 9.10 -31.90
N GLY A 62 18.12 10.42 -31.97
CA GLY A 62 16.94 11.28 -32.01
C GLY A 62 16.33 11.30 -33.41
N VAL A 63 15.02 11.13 -33.50
CA VAL A 63 14.25 11.31 -34.74
C VAL A 63 13.13 12.30 -34.48
N ARG A 64 13.17 13.42 -35.19
CA ARG A 64 12.16 14.48 -35.09
C ARG A 64 11.42 14.62 -36.42
N VAL A 65 10.12 14.44 -36.38
CA VAL A 65 9.22 14.56 -37.53
C VAL A 65 8.44 15.85 -37.40
N LYS A 66 8.59 16.74 -38.38
CA LYS A 66 7.82 17.96 -38.51
C LYS A 66 6.83 17.81 -39.67
N GLY A 67 5.54 17.86 -39.39
CA GLY A 67 4.44 17.74 -40.33
C GLY A 67 3.15 17.31 -39.62
N THR A 68 2.16 16.83 -40.38
CA THR A 68 0.86 16.49 -39.80
C THR A 68 0.93 15.28 -38.85
N LYS A 69 -0.12 15.07 -38.05
CA LYS A 69 -0.23 13.90 -37.18
C LYS A 69 -0.18 12.60 -38.01
N GLU A 70 -0.81 12.58 -39.18
CA GLU A 70 -0.79 11.43 -40.10
C GLU A 70 0.63 11.13 -40.59
N LEU A 71 1.45 12.17 -40.84
CA LEU A 71 2.85 11.97 -41.23
C LEU A 71 3.63 11.16 -40.19
N PHE A 72 3.48 11.48 -38.91
CA PHE A 72 4.17 10.78 -37.83
C PHE A 72 3.52 9.43 -37.48
N TYR A 73 2.23 9.43 -37.15
CA TYR A 73 1.53 8.24 -36.63
C TYR A 73 1.20 7.18 -37.67
N GLU A 74 1.09 7.55 -38.96
CA GLU A 74 0.76 6.60 -40.00
C GLU A 74 1.97 6.32 -40.88
N ARG A 75 2.48 7.34 -41.57
CA ARG A 75 3.51 7.13 -42.60
C ARG A 75 4.86 6.79 -42.00
N PHE A 76 5.37 7.61 -41.08
CA PHE A 76 6.64 7.36 -40.42
C PHE A 76 6.61 6.05 -39.63
N LEU A 77 5.57 5.78 -38.83
CA LEU A 77 5.45 4.50 -38.13
C LEU A 77 5.33 3.30 -39.07
N LYS A 78 4.68 3.45 -40.23
CA LYS A 78 4.61 2.38 -41.24
C LYS A 78 5.98 2.08 -41.83
N ALA A 79 6.77 3.11 -42.17
CA ALA A 79 8.16 2.92 -42.56
C ALA A 79 8.94 2.22 -41.42
N PHE A 80 8.85 2.75 -40.20
CA PHE A 80 9.57 2.19 -39.07
C PHE A 80 9.23 0.71 -38.77
N LYS A 81 7.99 0.29 -39.03
CA LYS A 81 7.54 -1.11 -38.92
C LYS A 81 8.24 -2.08 -39.88
N ASN A 82 8.82 -1.61 -40.98
CA ASN A 82 9.62 -2.46 -41.87
C ASN A 82 10.95 -2.88 -41.21
N ILE A 83 11.42 -2.11 -40.23
CA ILE A 83 12.66 -2.37 -39.49
C ILE A 83 12.35 -3.13 -38.21
N ILE A 84 11.42 -2.61 -37.40
CA ILE A 84 11.03 -3.20 -36.12
C ILE A 84 9.58 -3.63 -36.21
N LYS A 85 9.35 -4.95 -36.22
CA LYS A 85 7.99 -5.52 -36.23
C LYS A 85 7.26 -5.19 -34.93
N ASP A 86 5.93 -5.08 -35.02
CA ASP A 86 5.05 -4.89 -33.86
C ASP A 86 5.27 -3.58 -33.08
N VAL A 87 5.69 -2.51 -33.76
CA VAL A 87 5.78 -1.16 -33.17
C VAL A 87 4.42 -0.48 -33.12
N ASN A 88 4.10 0.12 -31.97
CA ASN A 88 2.95 0.99 -31.78
C ASN A 88 3.25 2.14 -30.81
N ILE A 89 2.33 3.12 -30.74
CA ILE A 89 2.36 4.19 -29.74
C ILE A 89 1.15 4.01 -28.82
N GLU A 90 1.38 4.10 -27.52
CA GLU A 90 0.34 4.10 -26.49
C GLU A 90 0.64 5.23 -25.49
N GLY A 91 -0.27 6.21 -25.38
CA GLY A 91 0.01 7.45 -24.67
C GLY A 91 1.29 8.12 -25.19
N THR A 92 2.23 8.39 -24.29
CA THR A 92 3.53 9.00 -24.61
C THR A 92 4.64 7.97 -24.83
N GLN A 93 4.31 6.69 -25.02
CA GLN A 93 5.29 5.61 -25.15
C GLN A 93 5.30 5.01 -26.55
N LEU A 94 6.49 4.84 -27.12
CA LEU A 94 6.73 4.00 -28.29
C LEU A 94 7.06 2.58 -27.80
N LYS A 95 6.24 1.61 -28.17
CA LYS A 95 6.36 0.22 -27.72
C LYS A 95 6.63 -0.75 -28.87
N VAL A 96 7.24 -1.88 -28.53
CA VAL A 96 7.39 -3.07 -29.38
C VAL A 96 6.70 -4.21 -28.63
N GLY A 97 5.56 -4.65 -29.12
CA GLY A 97 4.64 -5.50 -28.35
C GLY A 97 4.23 -4.81 -27.04
N GLN A 98 4.65 -5.36 -25.91
CA GLN A 98 4.37 -4.79 -24.57
C GLN A 98 5.58 -4.05 -23.95
N LYS A 99 6.75 -4.07 -24.61
CA LYS A 99 7.96 -3.45 -24.10
C LYS A 99 8.11 -2.03 -24.61
N ARG A 100 8.48 -1.08 -23.75
CA ARG A 100 8.77 0.30 -24.13
C ARG A 100 10.14 0.38 -24.81
N LEU A 101 10.17 0.84 -26.06
CA LEU A 101 11.37 1.15 -26.83
C LEU A 101 11.82 2.59 -26.59
N SER A 102 10.87 3.53 -26.54
CA SER A 102 11.15 4.95 -26.39
C SER A 102 9.95 5.70 -25.80
N VAL A 103 10.10 7.03 -25.67
CA VAL A 103 9.01 7.97 -25.41
C VAL A 103 8.77 8.84 -26.63
N VAL A 104 7.57 9.41 -26.70
CA VAL A 104 7.18 10.39 -27.70
C VAL A 104 7.12 11.75 -27.02
N HIS A 105 7.83 12.72 -27.56
CA HIS A 105 7.55 14.13 -27.31
C HIS A 105 6.75 14.70 -28.48
N GLY A 106 5.85 15.65 -28.23
CA GLY A 106 5.16 16.29 -29.34
C GLY A 106 4.43 17.58 -29.04
N ASP A 107 4.13 18.28 -30.13
CA ASP A 107 3.13 19.34 -30.25
C ASP A 107 2.25 19.04 -31.48
N ILE A 108 0.97 18.83 -31.24
CA ILE A 108 0.01 18.39 -32.25
C ILE A 108 -0.44 19.56 -33.15
N GLU A 109 -0.39 20.80 -32.65
CA GLU A 109 -0.80 21.98 -33.40
C GLU A 109 0.33 22.48 -34.29
N ASP A 110 1.56 22.56 -33.76
CA ASP A 110 2.76 22.89 -34.53
C ASP A 110 3.18 21.74 -35.47
N GLY A 111 2.62 20.55 -35.28
CA GLY A 111 2.93 19.36 -36.08
C GLY A 111 4.38 18.94 -35.89
N GLU A 112 4.82 18.75 -34.66
CA GLU A 112 6.21 18.37 -34.37
C GLU A 112 6.21 17.23 -33.35
N PHE A 113 6.84 16.11 -33.72
CA PHE A 113 6.94 14.92 -32.88
C PHE A 113 8.38 14.44 -32.84
N GLU A 114 8.81 13.92 -31.69
CA GLU A 114 10.18 13.49 -31.47
C GLU A 114 10.22 12.19 -30.67
N ILE A 115 11.12 11.29 -31.09
CA ILE A 115 11.38 10.02 -30.42
C ILE A 115 12.90 9.81 -30.28
N PHE A 116 13.26 9.01 -29.28
CA PHE A 116 14.66 8.76 -28.90
C PHE A 116 14.95 7.26 -28.98
N LEU A 117 15.61 6.80 -30.02
CA LEU A 117 15.79 5.38 -30.33
C LEU A 117 17.11 4.85 -29.78
N PRO A 118 17.13 4.20 -28.60
CA PRO A 118 18.36 3.61 -28.06
C PRO A 118 18.76 2.37 -28.88
N LEU A 119 19.95 2.37 -29.48
CA LEU A 119 20.47 1.16 -30.12
C LEU A 119 20.71 0.04 -29.10
N SER A 120 21.28 0.42 -27.97
CA SER A 120 21.38 -0.36 -26.75
C SER A 120 20.96 0.49 -25.56
N LEU A 121 20.54 -0.14 -24.46
CA LEU A 121 20.00 0.58 -23.31
C LEU A 121 20.84 0.30 -22.07
N ASN A 122 21.39 1.36 -21.46
CA ASN A 122 21.91 1.28 -20.11
C ASN A 122 20.74 1.35 -19.11
N ILE A 123 20.20 0.18 -18.76
CA ILE A 123 19.04 0.06 -17.86
C ILE A 123 19.34 0.71 -16.51
N GLU A 124 20.52 0.48 -15.95
CA GLU A 124 20.90 0.99 -14.64
C GLU A 124 20.90 2.54 -14.63
N LYS A 125 21.61 3.18 -15.57
CA LYS A 125 21.64 4.64 -15.66
C LYS A 125 20.26 5.21 -15.97
N THR A 126 19.48 4.58 -16.85
CA THR A 126 18.10 5.00 -17.16
C THR A 126 17.24 5.05 -15.90
N LEU A 127 17.26 3.97 -15.11
CA LEU A 127 16.44 3.85 -13.90
C LEU A 127 16.96 4.70 -12.73
N LYS A 128 18.27 4.95 -12.65
CA LYS A 128 18.87 5.81 -11.61
C LYS A 128 18.76 7.31 -11.93
N SER A 129 18.66 7.70 -13.20
CA SER A 129 18.55 9.11 -13.57
C SER A 129 17.13 9.65 -13.42
N ILE A 130 16.12 8.82 -13.68
CA ILE A 130 14.69 9.19 -13.61
C ILE A 130 14.12 8.65 -12.28
N HIS A 131 13.13 9.32 -11.68
CA HIS A 131 12.40 8.85 -10.51
C HIS A 131 11.51 7.63 -10.83
N MET A 132 12.14 6.47 -11.05
CA MET A 132 11.47 5.16 -11.19
C MET A 132 11.53 4.34 -9.89
N PRO A 133 10.58 3.41 -9.66
CA PRO A 133 10.59 2.52 -8.48
C PRO A 133 11.88 1.70 -8.34
N VAL A 134 12.44 1.62 -7.14
CA VAL A 134 13.74 0.97 -6.85
C VAL A 134 13.67 -0.54 -6.83
N GLU A 135 12.50 -1.14 -6.63
CA GLU A 135 12.33 -2.57 -6.92
C GLU A 135 12.75 -2.95 -8.35
N LYS A 136 12.80 -1.98 -9.28
CA LYS A 136 13.35 -2.15 -10.64
C LYS A 136 14.88 -1.94 -10.72
N LEU A 137 15.51 -1.48 -9.65
CA LEU A 137 16.96 -1.20 -9.53
C LEU A 137 17.75 -2.33 -8.85
N THR A 138 17.09 -3.26 -8.14
CA THR A 138 17.74 -4.52 -7.67
C THR A 138 18.28 -5.32 -8.85
N SER A 139 19.23 -6.24 -8.66
CA SER A 139 19.70 -7.11 -9.75
C SER A 139 18.57 -7.95 -10.38
N TYR A 140 17.56 -8.34 -9.59
CA TYR A 140 16.32 -8.96 -10.07
C TYR A 140 15.38 -7.96 -10.76
N GLY A 141 15.30 -6.75 -10.23
CA GLY A 141 14.55 -5.62 -10.75
C GLY A 141 15.04 -5.13 -12.10
N ILE A 142 16.36 -5.06 -12.30
CA ILE A 142 17.00 -4.70 -13.56
C ILE A 142 16.67 -5.76 -14.61
N LYS A 143 16.66 -7.05 -14.24
CA LYS A 143 16.18 -8.13 -15.10
C LYS A 143 14.68 -8.00 -15.43
N ALA A 144 13.83 -7.71 -14.44
CA ALA A 144 12.41 -7.49 -14.66
C ALA A 144 12.10 -6.20 -15.45
N ALA A 145 12.96 -5.18 -15.37
CA ALA A 145 12.91 -3.99 -16.20
C ALA A 145 13.35 -4.29 -17.63
N ASP A 146 14.31 -5.21 -17.83
CA ASP A 146 14.66 -5.74 -19.15
C ASP A 146 13.49 -6.48 -19.84
N ASP A 147 12.56 -7.01 -19.04
CA ASP A 147 11.32 -7.58 -19.55
C ASP A 147 10.29 -6.52 -19.98
N ARG A 148 10.44 -5.25 -19.59
CA ARG A 148 9.51 -4.15 -19.92
C ARG A 148 10.11 -3.06 -20.80
N LEU A 149 11.43 -2.98 -20.89
CA LEU A 149 12.15 -2.06 -21.75
C LEU A 149 12.80 -2.84 -22.89
N THR A 150 13.00 -2.18 -24.02
CA THR A 150 13.74 -2.77 -25.14
C THR A 150 14.64 -1.72 -25.79
N SER A 151 15.46 -2.16 -26.72
CA SER A 151 16.32 -1.32 -27.58
C SER A 151 16.16 -1.76 -29.02
N VAL A 152 16.70 -0.98 -29.96
CA VAL A 152 16.65 -1.35 -31.39
C VAL A 152 17.27 -2.73 -31.62
N ARG A 153 18.50 -2.97 -31.15
CA ARG A 153 19.22 -4.25 -31.34
C ARG A 153 18.43 -5.44 -30.80
N LYS A 154 17.86 -5.30 -29.59
CA LYS A 154 17.00 -6.34 -28.99
C LYS A 154 15.72 -6.58 -29.79
N SER A 155 15.10 -5.52 -30.27
CA SER A 155 13.81 -5.61 -30.98
C SER A 155 13.93 -6.24 -32.37
N ILE A 156 15.06 -6.04 -33.05
CA ILE A 156 15.33 -6.68 -34.36
C ILE A 156 16.08 -8.02 -34.25
N GLY A 157 16.61 -8.36 -33.07
CA GLY A 157 17.39 -9.57 -32.83
C GLY A 157 18.74 -9.59 -33.55
N LYS A 158 19.32 -8.43 -33.83
CA LYS A 158 20.61 -8.27 -34.53
C LYS A 158 21.46 -7.22 -33.84
N ASP A 159 22.74 -7.52 -33.72
CA ASP A 159 23.73 -6.53 -33.33
C ASP A 159 24.12 -5.72 -34.57
N ILE A 160 23.82 -4.42 -34.55
CA ILE A 160 24.06 -3.49 -35.66
C ILE A 160 24.69 -2.20 -35.14
N SER A 161 25.52 -1.59 -35.97
CA SER A 161 26.08 -0.26 -35.75
C SER A 161 25.03 0.83 -35.94
N LYS A 162 25.34 2.04 -35.44
CA LYS A 162 24.51 3.24 -35.62
C LYS A 162 24.34 3.56 -37.11
N GLU A 163 25.41 3.45 -37.89
CA GLU A 163 25.40 3.72 -39.33
C GLU A 163 24.52 2.72 -40.09
N GLU A 164 24.63 1.42 -39.79
CA GLU A 164 23.75 0.40 -40.36
C GLU A 164 22.27 0.68 -40.05
N PHE A 165 21.94 1.06 -38.82
CA PHE A 165 20.58 1.40 -38.46
C PHE A 165 20.06 2.65 -39.19
N ILE A 166 20.87 3.70 -39.30
CA ILE A 166 20.52 4.91 -40.06
C ILE A 166 20.26 4.54 -41.53
N ASN A 167 21.10 3.71 -42.13
CA ASN A 167 20.91 3.24 -43.50
C ASN A 167 19.62 2.42 -43.66
N MET A 168 19.29 1.56 -42.69
CA MET A 168 17.99 0.85 -42.67
C MET A 168 16.81 1.83 -42.60
N LEU A 169 16.92 2.86 -41.75
CA LEU A 169 15.90 3.91 -41.62
C LEU A 169 15.72 4.68 -42.94
N LEU A 170 16.82 5.10 -43.56
CA LEU A 170 16.77 5.80 -44.85
C LEU A 170 16.15 4.95 -45.96
N ASN A 171 16.53 3.68 -46.08
CA ASN A 171 15.94 2.77 -47.06
C ASN A 171 14.45 2.58 -46.83
N SER A 172 14.03 2.38 -45.58
CA SER A 172 12.61 2.23 -45.29
C SER A 172 11.81 3.51 -45.47
N LEU A 173 12.41 4.68 -45.24
CA LEU A 173 11.78 5.96 -45.56
C LEU A 173 11.65 6.10 -47.07
N TYR A 174 12.65 5.69 -47.84
CA TYR A 174 12.60 5.74 -49.31
C TYR A 174 11.46 4.87 -49.85
N ASP A 175 11.25 3.68 -49.28
CA ASP A 175 10.15 2.79 -49.69
C ASP A 175 8.75 3.41 -49.43
N GLU A 176 8.61 4.23 -48.37
CA GLU A 176 7.32 4.84 -48.00
C GLU A 176 7.09 6.23 -48.61
N PHE A 177 8.15 7.00 -48.84
CA PHE A 177 8.10 8.39 -49.26
C PHE A 177 8.62 8.63 -50.68
N GLY A 178 9.33 7.67 -51.28
CA GLY A 178 10.04 7.84 -52.55
C GLY A 178 11.33 8.63 -52.40
N ALA A 179 11.81 9.20 -53.50
CA ALA A 179 13.00 10.04 -53.50
C ALA A 179 12.77 11.33 -52.70
N PHE A 180 13.72 11.66 -51.82
CA PHE A 180 13.72 12.88 -51.01
C PHE A 180 15.11 13.50 -50.94
N ASP A 181 15.15 14.80 -50.67
CA ASP A 181 16.40 15.53 -50.48
C ASP A 181 16.90 15.40 -49.04
N ILE A 182 18.19 15.16 -48.88
CA ILE A 182 18.87 15.15 -47.58
C ILE A 182 19.75 16.39 -47.48
N LYS A 183 19.56 17.17 -46.42
CA LYS A 183 20.45 18.26 -46.02
C LYS A 183 21.23 17.85 -44.78
N GLU A 184 22.55 17.97 -44.84
CA GLU A 184 23.36 17.89 -43.63
C GLU A 184 23.30 19.23 -42.91
N GLU A 185 22.95 19.20 -41.63
CA GLU A 185 23.02 20.34 -40.74
C GLU A 185 24.19 20.08 -39.79
N GLU A 186 25.05 21.08 -39.59
CA GLU A 186 26.20 20.99 -38.68
C GLU A 186 25.77 20.82 -37.22
N HIS A 187 26.74 20.52 -36.35
CA HIS A 187 26.54 20.34 -34.92
C HIS A 187 25.77 21.50 -34.29
N VAL A 188 24.55 21.23 -33.82
CA VAL A 188 23.72 22.22 -33.12
C VAL A 188 24.00 22.12 -31.62
N TYR A 189 24.67 23.12 -31.06
CA TYR A 189 24.79 23.22 -29.60
C TYR A 189 23.43 23.57 -29.00
N PHE A 190 22.87 22.66 -28.21
CA PHE A 190 21.58 22.86 -27.56
C PHE A 190 21.79 22.99 -26.04
N GLU A 191 21.72 24.22 -25.55
CA GLU A 191 21.76 24.50 -24.13
C GLU A 191 20.39 25.03 -23.68
N THR A 192 19.90 24.50 -22.57
CA THR A 192 18.61 24.92 -22.02
C THR A 192 18.87 25.89 -20.88
N ASP A 193 18.24 27.07 -20.91
CA ASP A 193 18.29 28.02 -19.79
C ASP A 193 17.76 27.34 -18.52
N LYS A 194 18.51 27.45 -17.41
CA LYS A 194 18.09 26.96 -16.09
C LYS A 194 16.71 27.51 -15.71
N ASN A 195 16.41 28.78 -16.01
CA ASN A 195 15.09 29.35 -15.71
C ASN A 195 13.97 28.60 -16.43
N PHE A 196 14.21 28.20 -17.68
CA PHE A 196 13.23 27.44 -18.46
C PHE A 196 13.08 26.00 -17.92
N ILE A 197 14.20 25.34 -17.54
CA ILE A 197 14.18 24.00 -16.93
C ILE A 197 13.23 23.98 -15.72
N PHE A 198 13.37 24.96 -14.83
CA PHE A 198 12.62 25.03 -13.57
C PHE A 198 11.33 25.87 -13.64
N GLU A 199 10.90 26.35 -14.82
CA GLU A 199 9.68 27.17 -14.95
C GLU A 199 8.43 26.46 -14.40
N ASN A 200 8.38 25.13 -14.50
CA ASN A 200 7.27 24.32 -14.01
C ASN A 200 7.52 23.67 -12.64
N ALA A 201 8.63 24.00 -11.99
CA ALA A 201 8.89 23.58 -10.63
C ALA A 201 8.04 24.39 -9.66
N LYS A 202 7.37 23.71 -8.73
CA LYS A 202 6.39 24.37 -7.87
C LYS A 202 6.97 24.77 -6.49
N PRO A 203 6.53 25.91 -5.90
CA PRO A 203 6.72 26.19 -4.48
C PRO A 203 6.07 25.11 -3.56
N LYS A 204 6.84 24.66 -2.56
CA LYS A 204 6.56 23.48 -1.73
C LYS A 204 5.58 23.70 -0.58
N GLU A 205 5.42 24.93 -0.09
CA GLU A 205 4.66 25.19 1.14
C GLU A 205 3.25 25.74 0.88
N GLY A 206 2.27 25.25 1.65
CA GLY A 206 0.92 25.83 1.71
C GLY A 206 -0.04 25.41 0.58
N TYR A 207 0.31 24.40 -0.23
CA TYR A 207 -0.59 23.87 -1.27
C TYR A 207 -1.00 22.44 -0.97
N THR A 208 -2.24 22.14 -1.35
CA THR A 208 -2.79 20.80 -1.38
C THR A 208 -2.44 20.14 -2.71
N TYR A 209 -1.81 18.97 -2.66
CA TYR A 209 -1.31 18.22 -3.82
C TYR A 209 -2.22 17.03 -4.17
N GLY A 210 -2.48 16.84 -5.47
CA GLY A 210 -3.18 15.70 -6.04
C GLY A 210 -2.47 15.15 -7.28
N LEU A 211 -2.51 13.83 -7.42
CA LEU A 211 -1.93 13.08 -8.52
C LEU A 211 -3.02 12.29 -9.23
N TYR A 212 -3.17 12.49 -10.53
CA TYR A 212 -4.08 11.75 -11.38
C TYR A 212 -3.34 11.14 -12.57
N ARG A 213 -3.50 9.84 -12.81
CA ARG A 213 -2.96 9.18 -14.02
C ARG A 213 -4.07 8.62 -14.89
N CYS A 214 -3.95 8.88 -16.18
CA CYS A 214 -4.76 8.30 -17.24
C CYS A 214 -3.85 7.68 -18.31
N LYS A 215 -4.45 7.18 -19.40
CA LYS A 215 -3.70 6.53 -20.49
C LYS A 215 -2.72 7.49 -21.19
N GLY A 216 -3.10 8.75 -21.34
CA GLY A 216 -2.29 9.76 -22.02
C GLY A 216 -1.22 10.42 -21.16
N GLY A 217 -1.17 10.15 -19.86
CA GLY A 217 -0.14 10.67 -18.96
C GLY A 217 -0.60 10.87 -17.52
N THR A 218 0.23 11.59 -16.79
CA THR A 218 0.13 11.92 -15.38
C THR A 218 -0.07 13.42 -15.24
N PHE A 219 -1.10 13.80 -14.49
CA PHE A 219 -1.36 15.15 -14.03
C PHE A 219 -1.00 15.27 -12.56
N ARG A 220 -0.26 16.31 -12.23
CA ARG A 220 0.08 16.71 -10.86
C ARG A 220 -0.51 18.09 -10.65
N VAL A 221 -1.54 18.15 -9.82
CA VAL A 221 -2.30 19.36 -9.56
C VAL A 221 -2.00 19.82 -8.17
N TYR A 222 -1.79 21.12 -8.03
CA TYR A 222 -1.54 21.74 -6.76
C TYR A 222 -2.43 22.95 -6.62
N ILE A 223 -3.15 23.03 -5.52
CA ILE A 223 -4.11 24.09 -5.26
C ILE A 223 -3.80 24.79 -3.94
N LYS A 224 -4.08 26.09 -3.89
CA LYS A 224 -4.14 26.84 -2.65
C LYS A 224 -5.53 27.42 -2.52
N ALA A 225 -6.18 27.12 -1.40
CA ALA A 225 -7.55 27.50 -1.14
C ALA A 225 -7.69 28.18 0.22
N SER A 226 -8.40 29.30 0.25
CA SER A 226 -8.72 30.05 1.46
C SER A 226 -10.14 30.60 1.37
N GLU A 227 -10.88 30.58 2.48
CA GLU A 227 -12.23 31.15 2.58
C GLU A 227 -13.20 30.72 1.45
N GLY A 228 -13.10 29.47 0.99
CA GLY A 228 -13.96 28.93 -0.07
C GLY A 228 -13.56 29.33 -1.50
N VAL A 229 -12.41 29.99 -1.67
CA VAL A 229 -11.90 30.48 -2.97
C VAL A 229 -10.61 29.75 -3.33
N LEU A 230 -10.48 29.38 -4.61
CA LEU A 230 -9.25 28.84 -5.19
C LEU A 230 -8.28 30.00 -5.47
N GLU A 231 -7.44 30.35 -4.49
CA GLU A 231 -6.46 31.44 -4.60
C GLU A 231 -5.44 31.19 -5.71
N ASP A 232 -5.03 29.93 -5.88
CA ASP A 232 -4.02 29.56 -6.86
C ASP A 232 -4.15 28.09 -7.27
N ILE A 233 -3.76 27.80 -8.51
CA ILE A 233 -3.71 26.44 -9.06
C ILE A 233 -2.52 26.32 -10.01
N PHE A 234 -1.83 25.19 -9.92
CA PHE A 234 -0.71 24.86 -10.79
C PHE A 234 -0.79 23.38 -11.19
N ILE A 235 -0.58 23.09 -12.47
CA ILE A 235 -0.75 21.79 -13.08
C ILE A 235 0.48 21.48 -13.92
N ASN A 236 1.21 20.44 -13.52
CA ASN A 236 2.36 19.93 -14.27
C ASN A 236 2.19 18.42 -14.55
N GLY A 237 3.03 17.86 -15.41
CA GLY A 237 2.86 16.47 -15.82
C GLY A 237 3.61 16.09 -17.10
N ASP A 238 3.43 14.84 -17.50
CA ASP A 238 4.11 14.22 -18.65
C ASP A 238 3.18 14.01 -19.86
N TYR A 239 2.03 14.70 -19.86
CA TYR A 239 1.00 14.65 -20.91
C TYR A 239 1.41 15.44 -22.17
N ILE A 240 0.75 15.12 -23.30
CA ILE A 240 0.85 15.88 -24.55
C ILE A 240 -0.50 16.54 -24.85
N ILE A 241 -0.54 17.87 -24.74
CA ILE A 241 -1.70 18.73 -25.01
C ILE A 241 -1.24 19.93 -25.84
N SER A 242 -2.03 20.27 -26.86
CA SER A 242 -1.87 21.50 -27.65
C SER A 242 -3.19 22.31 -27.65
N PRO A 243 -3.12 23.65 -27.61
CA PRO A 243 -1.91 24.48 -27.62
C PRO A 243 -1.12 24.36 -26.29
N LYS A 244 0.19 24.66 -26.31
CA LYS A 244 1.08 24.51 -25.14
C LYS A 244 0.62 25.31 -23.92
N ASP A 245 -0.09 26.42 -24.15
CA ASP A 245 -0.61 27.28 -23.09
C ASP A 245 -2.02 26.90 -22.63
N TYR A 246 -2.60 25.80 -23.14
CA TYR A 246 -3.96 25.36 -22.77
C TYR A 246 -4.11 25.13 -21.26
N ILE A 247 -3.15 24.44 -20.64
CA ILE A 247 -3.15 24.20 -19.20
C ILE A 247 -2.94 25.51 -18.42
N LYS A 248 -2.05 26.39 -18.87
CA LYS A 248 -1.85 27.72 -18.26
C LYS A 248 -3.10 28.59 -18.37
N SER A 249 -3.83 28.49 -19.48
CA SER A 249 -5.13 29.10 -19.69
C SER A 249 -6.18 28.57 -18.71
N LEU A 250 -6.19 27.26 -18.45
CA LEU A 250 -7.08 26.62 -17.48
C LEU A 250 -6.77 27.10 -16.05
N GLU A 251 -5.50 27.11 -15.67
CA GLU A 251 -5.05 27.62 -14.36
C GLU A 251 -5.51 29.06 -14.13
N ASN A 252 -5.23 29.94 -15.10
CA ASN A 252 -5.63 31.34 -15.02
C ASN A 252 -7.15 31.53 -15.00
N PHE A 253 -7.90 30.67 -15.69
CA PHE A 253 -9.36 30.73 -15.70
C PHE A 253 -9.95 30.35 -14.34
N LEU A 254 -9.45 29.28 -13.70
CA LEU A 254 -9.97 28.81 -12.41
C LEU A 254 -9.51 29.65 -11.22
N LYS A 255 -8.35 30.30 -11.33
CA LYS A 255 -7.80 31.16 -10.28
C LYS A 255 -8.78 32.25 -9.86
N GLY A 256 -9.00 32.36 -8.55
CA GLY A 256 -9.91 33.32 -7.93
C GLY A 256 -11.39 32.92 -7.96
N LYS A 257 -11.75 31.77 -8.53
CA LYS A 257 -13.14 31.27 -8.49
C LYS A 257 -13.46 30.60 -7.16
N LYS A 258 -14.75 30.57 -6.80
CA LYS A 258 -15.23 29.85 -5.62
C LYS A 258 -15.20 28.34 -5.87
N ILE A 259 -14.87 27.58 -4.84
CA ILE A 259 -14.69 26.12 -4.91
C ILE A 259 -15.98 25.40 -5.33
N ASP A 260 -17.12 25.85 -4.81
CA ASP A 260 -18.44 25.27 -5.06
C ASP A 260 -18.87 25.29 -6.54
N ILE A 261 -18.38 26.26 -7.32
CA ILE A 261 -18.66 26.38 -8.75
C ILE A 261 -17.56 25.82 -9.66
N ILE A 262 -16.42 25.37 -9.12
CA ILE A 262 -15.27 24.91 -9.93
C ILE A 262 -15.68 23.80 -10.90
N LYS A 263 -16.57 22.89 -10.47
CA LYS A 263 -17.05 21.80 -11.33
C LYS A 263 -17.75 22.32 -12.59
N ASP A 264 -18.67 23.26 -12.42
CA ASP A 264 -19.44 23.83 -13.53
C ASP A 264 -18.55 24.72 -14.41
N GLU A 265 -17.62 25.45 -13.80
CA GLU A 265 -16.66 26.30 -14.49
C GLU A 265 -15.65 25.49 -15.33
N LEU A 266 -15.24 24.32 -14.82
CA LEU A 266 -14.46 23.35 -15.59
C LEU A 266 -15.21 22.90 -16.84
N ASP A 267 -16.51 22.58 -16.70
CA ASP A 267 -17.34 22.18 -17.85
C ASP A 267 -17.43 23.30 -18.88
N VAL A 268 -17.70 24.54 -18.44
CA VAL A 268 -17.70 25.73 -19.32
C VAL A 268 -16.38 25.92 -20.04
N PHE A 269 -15.24 25.80 -19.35
CA PHE A 269 -13.92 25.95 -19.97
C PHE A 269 -13.65 24.86 -21.00
N LEU A 270 -13.89 23.60 -20.64
CA LEU A 270 -13.63 22.44 -21.49
C LEU A 270 -14.56 22.39 -22.72
N GLU A 271 -15.73 23.00 -22.66
CA GLU A 271 -16.63 23.19 -23.81
C GLU A 271 -16.24 24.38 -24.68
N SER A 272 -15.84 25.49 -24.08
CA SER A 272 -15.54 26.74 -24.80
C SER A 272 -14.16 26.77 -25.45
N LYS A 273 -13.16 26.04 -24.91
CA LYS A 273 -11.83 25.94 -25.49
C LYS A 273 -11.53 24.52 -25.97
N ALA A 274 -11.26 24.39 -27.26
CA ALA A 274 -10.80 23.13 -27.83
C ALA A 274 -9.31 22.91 -27.52
N PHE A 275 -8.93 21.65 -27.38
CA PHE A 275 -7.54 21.21 -27.33
C PHE A 275 -7.35 19.95 -28.18
N LYS A 276 -6.10 19.67 -28.53
CA LYS A 276 -5.68 18.40 -29.11
C LYS A 276 -4.81 17.66 -28.10
N SER A 277 -4.90 16.34 -28.05
CA SER A 277 -4.13 15.51 -27.12
C SER A 277 -3.84 14.11 -27.70
N ILE A 278 -3.03 13.34 -26.98
CA ILE A 278 -2.84 11.91 -27.21
C ILE A 278 -3.37 11.14 -26.00
N ASP A 279 -4.42 10.35 -26.20
CA ASP A 279 -5.04 9.51 -25.16
C ASP A 279 -5.51 10.27 -23.89
N ILE A 280 -5.89 11.55 -24.02
CA ILE A 280 -6.42 12.38 -22.92
C ILE A 280 -7.79 12.93 -23.33
N SER A 281 -8.80 12.65 -22.52
CA SER A 281 -10.16 13.17 -22.66
C SER A 281 -10.40 14.44 -21.85
N LYS A 282 -11.54 15.10 -22.08
CA LYS A 282 -12.01 16.22 -21.23
C LYS A 282 -12.21 15.78 -19.79
N GLU A 283 -12.72 14.57 -19.58
CA GLU A 283 -12.99 14.01 -18.25
C GLU A 283 -11.69 13.78 -17.48
N ASP A 284 -10.60 13.38 -18.14
CA ASP A 284 -9.29 13.21 -17.49
C ASP A 284 -8.77 14.52 -16.89
N ILE A 285 -8.88 15.64 -17.63
CA ILE A 285 -8.47 16.97 -17.15
C ILE A 285 -9.37 17.43 -16.02
N LYS A 286 -10.69 17.24 -16.16
CA LYS A 286 -11.68 17.58 -15.13
C LYS A 286 -11.40 16.82 -13.84
N GLU A 287 -11.22 15.51 -13.92
CA GLU A 287 -11.00 14.65 -12.78
C GLU A 287 -9.64 14.92 -12.12
N ALA A 288 -8.59 15.26 -12.87
CA ALA A 288 -7.31 15.68 -12.28
C ALA A 288 -7.46 16.89 -11.34
N VAL A 289 -8.26 17.89 -11.74
CA VAL A 289 -8.53 19.08 -10.91
C VAL A 289 -9.48 18.72 -9.75
N LEU A 290 -10.60 18.06 -10.04
CA LEU A 290 -11.60 17.72 -9.03
C LEU A 290 -11.06 16.76 -7.97
N PHE A 291 -10.21 15.82 -8.34
CA PHE A 291 -9.52 14.93 -7.39
C PHE A 291 -8.79 15.72 -6.31
N THR A 292 -8.12 16.80 -6.70
CA THR A 292 -7.38 17.65 -5.76
C THR A 292 -8.32 18.54 -4.95
N ILE A 293 -9.36 19.07 -5.57
CA ILE A 293 -10.39 19.89 -4.90
C ILE A 293 -11.14 19.10 -3.82
N ARG A 294 -11.50 17.83 -4.07
CA ARG A 294 -12.16 16.96 -3.08
C ARG A 294 -11.32 16.72 -1.82
N LYS A 295 -10.03 17.00 -1.86
CA LYS A 295 -9.19 16.93 -0.66
C LYS A 295 -9.46 18.09 0.31
N LEU A 296 -10.00 19.21 -0.17
CA LEU A 296 -10.37 20.35 0.66
C LEU A 296 -11.52 20.01 1.62
N ASP A 297 -12.37 19.05 1.23
CA ASP A 297 -13.43 18.51 2.09
C ASP A 297 -12.88 17.95 3.40
N ALA A 298 -11.59 17.59 3.47
CA ALA A 298 -10.93 17.19 4.71
C ALA A 298 -11.14 18.21 5.85
N LYS A 299 -11.15 19.52 5.54
CA LYS A 299 -11.37 20.58 6.52
C LYS A 299 -12.73 20.49 7.19
N ASP A 300 -13.78 20.16 6.44
CA ASP A 300 -15.15 20.00 6.96
C ASP A 300 -15.24 18.87 7.99
N PHE A 301 -14.25 17.97 7.97
CA PHE A 301 -14.12 16.82 8.86
C PHE A 301 -13.05 17.02 9.95
N GLY A 302 -12.47 18.22 10.04
CA GLY A 302 -11.37 18.53 10.95
C GLY A 302 -10.06 17.82 10.63
N LEU A 303 -9.98 17.12 9.49
CA LEU A 303 -8.79 16.46 8.97
C LEU A 303 -7.88 17.50 8.30
N LYS A 304 -6.59 17.20 8.21
CA LYS A 304 -5.67 18.05 7.45
C LYS A 304 -5.66 17.66 5.97
N GLU A 305 -5.61 18.65 5.08
CA GLU A 305 -5.66 18.45 3.61
C GLU A 305 -4.36 17.86 3.04
N ASP A 306 -3.24 18.16 3.69
CA ASP A 306 -1.91 17.68 3.33
C ASP A 306 -1.71 16.21 3.69
N THR A 307 -2.40 15.72 4.72
CA THR A 307 -2.32 14.31 5.16
C THR A 307 -3.29 13.40 4.43
N LEU A 308 -4.36 13.92 3.85
CA LEU A 308 -5.20 13.13 2.94
C LEU A 308 -4.41 12.88 1.65
N ILE A 309 -4.23 11.63 1.23
CA ILE A 309 -3.60 11.29 -0.07
C ILE A 309 -4.67 11.22 -1.14
N ALA A 310 -5.72 10.44 -0.90
CA ALA A 310 -6.76 10.16 -1.89
C ALA A 310 -8.08 9.72 -1.25
N SER A 311 -9.21 10.07 -1.87
CA SER A 311 -10.47 9.35 -1.75
C SER A 311 -10.76 8.65 -3.08
N ILE A 312 -10.82 7.33 -3.06
CA ILE A 312 -10.83 6.46 -4.24
C ILE A 312 -12.22 5.86 -4.42
N GLY A 313 -12.78 6.01 -5.61
CA GLY A 313 -14.06 5.40 -6.02
C GLY A 313 -15.30 6.00 -5.36
N GLY A 314 -15.18 7.14 -4.67
CA GLY A 314 -16.31 7.83 -4.04
C GLY A 314 -15.91 9.05 -3.22
N ASP A 315 -16.92 9.73 -2.68
CA ASP A 315 -16.76 10.91 -1.84
C ASP A 315 -16.11 10.56 -0.50
N LEU A 316 -15.33 11.50 0.05
CA LEU A 316 -14.56 11.31 1.28
C LEU A 316 -15.46 10.87 2.44
N LYS A 317 -16.57 11.58 2.65
CA LYS A 317 -17.52 11.29 3.74
C LYS A 317 -18.12 9.89 3.63
N GLU A 318 -18.59 9.54 2.44
CA GLU A 318 -19.21 8.25 2.18
C GLU A 318 -18.21 7.11 2.42
N ASN A 319 -16.99 7.26 1.90
CA ASN A 319 -15.94 6.27 2.07
C ASN A 319 -15.55 6.10 3.55
N LEU A 320 -15.38 7.20 4.30
CA LEU A 320 -15.10 7.15 5.73
C LEU A 320 -16.22 6.45 6.52
N GLN A 321 -17.48 6.70 6.19
CA GLN A 321 -18.62 6.05 6.84
C GLN A 321 -18.70 4.55 6.51
N LYS A 322 -18.54 4.17 5.25
CA LYS A 322 -18.66 2.77 4.77
C LYS A 322 -17.45 1.91 5.09
N ALA A 323 -16.29 2.50 5.41
CA ALA A 323 -15.04 1.74 5.54
C ALA A 323 -15.14 0.58 6.56
N LYS A 324 -14.98 -0.65 6.11
CA LYS A 324 -15.03 -1.85 6.95
C LYS A 324 -13.63 -2.35 7.32
N VAL A 325 -12.62 -1.98 6.54
CA VAL A 325 -11.25 -2.49 6.64
C VAL A 325 -10.31 -1.33 6.93
N MET A 326 -9.29 -1.57 7.77
CA MET A 326 -8.22 -0.61 8.01
C MET A 326 -6.88 -1.22 7.57
N LEU A 327 -6.15 -0.53 6.71
CA LEU A 327 -4.85 -0.97 6.21
C LEU A 327 -3.75 -0.13 6.88
N LEU A 328 -2.82 -0.80 7.53
CA LEU A 328 -1.74 -0.17 8.30
C LEU A 328 -0.39 -0.64 7.76
N PRO A 329 0.60 0.23 7.55
CA PRO A 329 1.85 -0.19 6.95
C PRO A 329 2.78 -0.75 8.03
N TYR A 330 3.49 -1.83 7.69
CA TYR A 330 4.43 -2.47 8.63
C TYR A 330 5.53 -1.52 9.13
N CYS A 331 5.93 -0.55 8.29
CA CYS A 331 6.96 0.43 8.62
C CYS A 331 6.58 1.39 9.76
N ALA A 332 5.28 1.46 10.09
CA ALA A 332 4.78 2.23 11.22
C ALA A 332 4.84 1.46 12.57
N LYS A 333 5.13 0.16 12.57
CA LYS A 333 5.38 -0.59 13.81
C LYS A 333 6.86 -0.45 14.18
N PRO A 334 7.26 -0.12 15.41
CA PRO A 334 8.67 0.12 15.75
C PRO A 334 9.56 -1.12 15.58
N ARG A 335 10.88 -0.93 15.51
CA ARG A 335 11.86 -2.03 15.29
C ARG A 335 11.80 -3.14 16.34
N TRP A 336 11.50 -2.78 17.59
CA TRP A 336 11.39 -3.73 18.68
C TRP A 336 10.09 -4.55 18.63
N CYS A 337 9.16 -4.19 17.74
CA CYS A 337 7.87 -4.86 17.66
C CYS A 337 8.02 -6.22 16.97
N ASP A 338 7.80 -7.30 17.72
CA ASP A 338 7.75 -8.67 17.19
C ASP A 338 6.70 -8.85 16.07
N TYR A 339 5.70 -7.97 16.02
CA TYR A 339 4.65 -7.97 15.00
C TYR A 339 4.99 -7.14 13.77
N ARG A 340 6.20 -6.55 13.68
CA ARG A 340 6.57 -5.67 12.57
C ARG A 340 6.37 -6.39 11.23
N HIS A 341 6.73 -7.65 11.11
CA HIS A 341 6.59 -8.41 9.84
C HIS A 341 5.38 -9.34 9.80
N LEU A 342 4.40 -9.13 10.69
CA LEU A 342 3.13 -9.86 10.69
C LEU A 342 1.98 -8.94 10.28
N ASP A 343 0.95 -9.53 9.71
CA ASP A 343 -0.27 -8.87 9.26
C ASP A 343 -1.23 -8.50 10.41
N ASP A 344 -0.84 -8.75 11.65
CA ASP A 344 -1.62 -8.55 12.87
C ASP A 344 -0.88 -7.71 13.92
N CYS A 345 -1.55 -7.23 14.97
CA CYS A 345 -0.96 -6.48 16.08
C CYS A 345 -1.44 -6.98 17.44
N GLY A 346 -0.49 -7.21 18.37
CA GLY A 346 -0.81 -7.60 19.75
C GLY A 346 -1.37 -6.49 20.66
N GLU A 347 -1.60 -5.27 20.14
CA GLU A 347 -2.17 -4.13 20.89
C GLU A 347 -1.47 -3.79 22.23
N CYS A 348 -0.15 -4.05 22.33
CA CYS A 348 0.64 -3.87 23.55
C CYS A 348 0.69 -2.43 24.10
N GLY A 349 0.18 -1.45 23.33
CA GLY A 349 0.15 -0.03 23.70
C GLY A 349 1.47 0.72 23.52
N GLY A 350 2.49 0.08 22.95
CA GLY A 350 3.80 0.70 22.75
C GLY A 350 3.97 1.49 21.44
N CYS A 351 2.98 1.49 20.53
CA CYS A 351 3.05 2.22 19.27
C CYS A 351 1.67 2.63 18.74
N THR A 352 1.66 3.53 17.78
CA THR A 352 0.44 4.11 17.17
C THR A 352 -0.33 3.11 16.32
N VAL A 353 0.35 2.14 15.70
CA VAL A 353 -0.29 1.00 15.03
C VAL A 353 -1.13 0.20 16.02
N GLY A 354 -0.63 -0.02 17.25
CA GLY A 354 -1.40 -0.68 18.30
C GLY A 354 -2.65 0.13 18.72
N ASP A 355 -2.53 1.46 18.77
CA ASP A 355 -3.67 2.35 19.01
C ASP A 355 -4.69 2.29 17.86
N ALA A 356 -4.22 2.22 16.60
CA ALA A 356 -5.05 2.10 15.41
C ALA A 356 -5.83 0.78 15.37
N TYR A 357 -5.18 -0.35 15.69
CA TYR A 357 -5.86 -1.64 15.82
C TYR A 357 -6.99 -1.58 16.85
N ARG A 358 -6.69 -1.05 18.04
CA ARG A 358 -7.67 -0.91 19.13
C ARG A 358 -8.89 -0.09 18.69
N LEU A 359 -8.63 1.05 18.05
CA LEU A 359 -9.68 1.95 17.57
C LEU A 359 -10.48 1.35 16.42
N ALA A 360 -9.83 0.64 15.49
CA ALA A 360 -10.49 -0.10 14.41
C ALA A 360 -11.47 -1.13 14.98
N TYR A 361 -11.05 -1.93 15.96
CA TYR A 361 -11.92 -2.91 16.61
C TYR A 361 -13.10 -2.28 17.34
N GLN A 362 -12.88 -1.15 18.05
CA GLN A 362 -13.95 -0.39 18.71
C GLN A 362 -15.02 0.06 17.69
N LYS A 363 -14.59 0.44 16.48
CA LYS A 363 -15.47 0.83 15.38
C LYS A 363 -15.97 -0.34 14.52
N GLY A 364 -15.70 -1.58 14.95
CA GLY A 364 -16.13 -2.80 14.25
C GLY A 364 -15.48 -3.01 12.88
N MET A 365 -14.30 -2.42 12.66
CA MET A 365 -13.48 -2.58 11.46
C MET A 365 -12.54 -3.77 11.58
N ILE A 366 -11.97 -4.18 10.45
CA ILE A 366 -10.97 -5.25 10.33
C ILE A 366 -9.61 -4.59 10.05
N PRO A 367 -8.75 -4.40 11.06
CA PRO A 367 -7.40 -3.89 10.85
C PRO A 367 -6.47 -4.99 10.32
N ILE A 368 -5.66 -4.66 9.32
CA ILE A 368 -4.67 -5.53 8.69
C ILE A 368 -3.38 -4.74 8.52
N THR A 369 -2.26 -5.32 8.93
CA THR A 369 -0.94 -4.75 8.66
C THR A 369 -0.46 -5.24 7.31
N ILE A 370 -0.17 -4.33 6.40
CA ILE A 370 0.39 -4.63 5.09
C ILE A 370 1.91 -4.74 5.22
N THR A 371 2.42 -5.95 5.05
CA THR A 371 3.85 -6.31 5.13
C THR A 371 4.52 -6.46 3.78
N SER A 372 3.75 -6.65 2.71
CA SER A 372 4.24 -6.76 1.34
C SER A 372 3.25 -6.21 0.32
N PHE A 373 3.70 -6.00 -0.92
CA PHE A 373 2.83 -5.56 -2.00
C PHE A 373 1.85 -6.65 -2.45
N GLU A 374 2.25 -7.91 -2.38
CA GLU A 374 1.40 -9.06 -2.67
C GLU A 374 0.22 -9.11 -1.69
N LEU A 375 0.50 -8.95 -0.39
CA LEU A 375 -0.55 -8.88 0.63
C LEU A 375 -1.50 -7.70 0.40
N LEU A 376 -0.99 -6.53 0.02
CA LEU A 376 -1.83 -5.38 -0.33
C LEU A 376 -2.78 -5.73 -1.48
N ARG A 377 -2.25 -6.27 -2.58
CA ARG A 377 -3.05 -6.62 -3.77
C ARG A 377 -4.14 -7.62 -3.41
N ASP A 378 -3.79 -8.66 -2.66
CA ASP A 378 -4.73 -9.72 -2.31
C ASP A 378 -5.80 -9.20 -1.34
N THR A 379 -5.43 -8.30 -0.41
CA THR A 379 -6.35 -7.61 0.50
C THR A 379 -7.30 -6.67 -0.25
N LEU A 380 -6.80 -5.91 -1.23
CA LEU A 380 -7.63 -5.03 -2.06
C LEU A 380 -8.62 -5.83 -2.92
N LEU A 381 -8.19 -6.95 -3.50
CA LEU A 381 -9.07 -7.87 -4.23
C LEU A 381 -10.12 -8.50 -3.32
N TRP A 382 -9.74 -8.86 -2.08
CA TRP A 382 -10.69 -9.33 -1.08
C TRP A 382 -11.70 -8.25 -0.69
N CYS A 383 -11.26 -6.99 -0.54
CA CYS A 383 -12.17 -5.86 -0.31
C CYS A 383 -13.17 -5.72 -1.47
N ALA A 384 -12.68 -5.77 -2.72
CA ALA A 384 -13.51 -5.68 -3.93
C ALA A 384 -14.58 -6.78 -3.98
N LYS A 385 -14.16 -8.04 -3.77
CA LYS A 385 -15.08 -9.21 -3.78
C LYS A 385 -16.19 -9.11 -2.75
N ASN A 386 -15.94 -8.46 -1.61
CA ASN A 386 -16.90 -8.31 -0.52
C ASN A 386 -17.60 -6.95 -0.51
N GLY A 387 -17.28 -6.05 -1.46
CA GLY A 387 -17.80 -4.68 -1.47
C GLY A 387 -17.36 -3.85 -0.26
N TYR A 388 -16.20 -4.16 0.33
CA TYR A 388 -15.67 -3.44 1.47
C TYR A 388 -14.93 -2.18 1.04
N THR A 389 -15.25 -1.08 1.70
CA THR A 389 -14.46 0.15 1.66
C THR A 389 -13.34 0.07 2.69
N TYR A 390 -12.16 0.63 2.42
CA TYR A 390 -11.03 0.66 3.35
C TYR A 390 -10.59 2.07 3.76
N ILE A 391 -9.97 2.19 4.93
CA ILE A 391 -9.12 3.33 5.31
C ILE A 391 -7.69 2.81 5.36
N GLY A 392 -6.81 3.33 4.50
CA GLY A 392 -5.41 2.93 4.44
C GLY A 392 -4.47 4.06 4.88
N HIS A 393 -3.30 3.66 5.36
CA HIS A 393 -2.21 4.58 5.71
C HIS A 393 -0.96 4.16 4.93
N CYS A 394 -0.36 5.08 4.18
CA CYS A 394 0.86 4.87 3.42
C CYS A 394 1.52 6.20 3.10
N CYS A 395 2.79 6.22 2.69
CA CYS A 395 3.37 7.47 2.20
C CYS A 395 2.90 7.81 0.78
N TYR A 396 2.92 9.09 0.41
CA TYR A 396 2.48 9.53 -0.92
C TYR A 396 3.25 8.85 -2.06
N GLU A 397 4.56 8.65 -1.90
CA GLU A 397 5.38 7.99 -2.92
C GLU A 397 5.00 6.51 -3.11
N PHE A 398 4.57 5.82 -2.04
CA PHE A 398 4.04 4.47 -2.15
C PHE A 398 2.73 4.47 -2.96
N TYR A 399 1.82 5.41 -2.67
CA TYR A 399 0.59 5.58 -3.45
C TYR A 399 0.90 5.85 -4.92
N GLU A 400 1.79 6.79 -5.23
CA GLU A 400 2.19 7.13 -6.61
C GLU A 400 2.74 5.91 -7.36
N LYS A 401 3.56 5.09 -6.70
CA LYS A 401 4.14 3.87 -7.31
C LYS A 401 3.11 2.77 -7.50
N ARG A 402 2.12 2.67 -6.61
CA ARG A 402 1.06 1.64 -6.63
C ARG A 402 -0.27 2.14 -7.18
N TYR A 403 -0.29 3.32 -7.81
CA TYR A 403 -1.50 3.97 -8.31
C TYR A 403 -2.41 3.02 -9.10
N GLU A 404 -1.84 2.27 -10.04
CA GLU A 404 -2.62 1.30 -10.85
C GLU A 404 -3.29 0.21 -10.01
N ALA A 405 -2.67 -0.25 -8.92
CA ALA A 405 -3.24 -1.28 -8.07
C ALA A 405 -4.49 -0.77 -7.36
N PHE A 406 -4.43 0.47 -6.83
CA PHE A 406 -5.58 1.12 -6.20
C PHE A 406 -6.69 1.44 -7.21
N GLN A 407 -6.35 1.93 -8.40
CA GLN A 407 -7.32 2.18 -9.46
C GLN A 407 -8.03 0.90 -9.92
N LYS A 408 -7.27 -0.16 -10.23
CA LYS A 408 -7.83 -1.46 -10.61
C LYS A 408 -8.72 -2.02 -9.50
N ALA A 409 -8.29 -1.92 -8.24
CA ALA A 409 -9.09 -2.37 -7.11
C ALA A 409 -10.43 -1.62 -7.02
N SER A 410 -10.43 -0.30 -7.22
CA SER A 410 -11.66 0.51 -7.25
C SER A 410 -12.57 0.15 -8.40
N MET A 411 -12.04 -0.11 -9.60
CA MET A 411 -12.83 -0.63 -10.73
C MET A 411 -13.51 -1.96 -10.42
N PHE A 412 -12.92 -2.79 -9.55
CA PHE A 412 -13.51 -4.03 -9.07
C PHE A 412 -14.40 -3.87 -7.83
N GLY A 413 -14.56 -2.64 -7.30
CA GLY A 413 -15.45 -2.31 -6.20
C GLY A 413 -14.79 -2.06 -4.84
N ALA A 414 -13.45 -2.04 -4.76
CA ALA A 414 -12.73 -1.68 -3.53
C ALA A 414 -12.47 -0.17 -3.47
N ASN A 415 -13.43 0.56 -2.90
CA ASN A 415 -13.28 1.99 -2.63
C ASN A 415 -12.48 2.23 -1.34
N GLY A 416 -11.92 3.42 -1.15
CA GLY A 416 -11.24 3.71 0.11
C GLY A 416 -10.67 5.11 0.24
N VAL A 417 -10.19 5.41 1.44
CA VAL A 417 -9.49 6.65 1.77
C VAL A 417 -8.06 6.33 2.16
N LEU A 418 -7.10 7.10 1.68
CA LEU A 418 -5.69 6.96 2.01
C LEU A 418 -5.20 8.19 2.76
N PHE A 419 -4.56 7.96 3.90
CA PHE A 419 -3.88 8.98 4.70
C PHE A 419 -2.36 8.78 4.65
N ASP A 420 -1.65 9.90 4.68
CA ASP A 420 -0.20 9.95 4.73
C ASP A 420 0.32 9.54 6.12
N ILE A 421 1.58 9.14 6.17
CA ILE A 421 2.30 8.78 7.38
C ILE A 421 3.50 9.71 7.56
N VAL A 422 3.87 9.98 8.81
CA VAL A 422 4.91 10.97 9.12
C VAL A 422 6.25 10.30 9.30
N GLY A 423 7.28 10.96 8.76
CA GLY A 423 8.69 10.65 8.98
C GLY A 423 9.46 10.47 7.68
N THR A 424 10.71 10.07 7.81
CA THR A 424 11.60 9.91 6.65
C THR A 424 11.24 8.64 5.89
N THR A 425 10.67 8.81 4.70
CA THR A 425 10.25 7.69 3.84
C THR A 425 11.46 6.95 3.30
N CYS A 426 11.32 5.64 3.03
CA CYS A 426 12.37 4.85 2.37
C CYS A 426 12.78 5.46 1.02
N TYR A 427 11.85 6.15 0.36
CA TYR A 427 12.03 6.84 -0.91
C TYR A 427 12.97 8.04 -0.82
N SER A 428 12.96 8.76 0.31
CA SER A 428 13.83 9.92 0.54
C SER A 428 15.27 9.56 0.89
N LEU A 429 15.53 8.31 1.30
CA LEU A 429 16.84 7.82 1.76
C LEU A 429 17.68 7.18 0.66
N GLY A 430 17.15 7.12 -0.56
CA GLY A 430 17.84 6.57 -1.73
C GLY A 430 17.53 5.10 -1.99
N VAL A 431 18.22 4.55 -2.99
CA VAL A 431 17.92 3.25 -3.58
C VAL A 431 18.07 2.12 -2.56
N GLU A 432 19.18 2.08 -1.81
CA GLU A 432 19.46 0.96 -0.89
C GLU A 432 18.43 0.81 0.23
N GLU A 433 17.91 1.91 0.78
CA GLU A 433 16.89 1.86 1.84
C GLU A 433 15.49 1.56 1.30
N GLU A 434 15.20 1.95 0.05
CA GLU A 434 13.97 1.54 -0.64
C GLU A 434 13.96 0.03 -0.93
N GLU A 435 15.10 -0.59 -1.28
CA GLU A 435 15.20 -2.05 -1.46
C GLU A 435 14.95 -2.81 -0.15
N LYS A 436 15.58 -2.38 0.95
CA LYS A 436 15.32 -2.95 2.27
C LYS A 436 13.83 -2.85 2.60
N ALA A 437 13.21 -1.72 2.31
CA ALA A 437 11.77 -1.56 2.53
C ALA A 437 10.89 -2.46 1.69
N TYR A 438 11.30 -2.79 0.47
CA TYR A 438 10.57 -3.75 -0.35
C TYR A 438 10.59 -5.16 0.26
N HIS A 439 11.71 -5.57 0.85
CA HIS A 439 11.87 -6.87 1.51
C HIS A 439 11.32 -6.92 2.93
N GLY A 440 10.65 -5.85 3.40
CA GLY A 440 10.19 -5.74 4.77
C GLY A 440 11.29 -5.37 5.76
N GLU A 441 12.53 -5.18 5.32
CA GLU A 441 13.72 -4.91 6.14
C GLU A 441 13.95 -3.40 6.38
N PHE A 442 12.96 -2.54 6.06
CA PHE A 442 13.12 -1.10 6.28
C PHE A 442 13.37 -0.82 7.75
N SER A 443 14.47 -0.11 8.03
CA SER A 443 14.86 0.15 9.40
C SER A 443 14.26 1.46 9.93
N VAL A 444 13.92 2.45 9.09
CA VAL A 444 13.44 3.73 9.63
C VAL A 444 12.00 3.61 10.15
N GLU A 445 11.73 4.37 11.21
CA GLU A 445 10.45 4.39 11.91
C GLU A 445 9.60 5.53 11.34
N LEU A 446 8.48 5.15 10.74
CA LEU A 446 7.42 6.08 10.35
C LEU A 446 6.33 6.03 11.42
N ASP A 447 5.53 7.08 11.55
CA ASP A 447 4.46 7.13 12.53
C ASP A 447 3.11 7.47 11.88
N LEU A 448 2.03 6.96 12.49
CA LEU A 448 0.67 7.33 12.10
C LEU A 448 0.32 8.70 12.68
N ILE A 449 -0.45 9.47 11.93
CA ILE A 449 -0.96 10.75 12.41
C ILE A 449 -2.15 10.48 13.32
N LYS A 450 -1.90 10.40 14.63
CA LYS A 450 -2.91 10.05 15.65
C LYS A 450 -4.20 10.87 15.54
N ASP A 451 -4.06 12.15 15.24
CA ASP A 451 -5.20 13.07 15.14
C ASP A 451 -6.10 12.71 13.93
N ASP A 452 -5.51 12.45 12.76
CA ASP A 452 -6.25 12.05 11.55
C ASP A 452 -6.84 10.64 11.68
N LEU A 453 -6.11 9.72 12.30
CA LEU A 453 -6.61 8.39 12.65
C LEU A 453 -7.87 8.49 13.52
N THR A 454 -7.84 9.34 14.56
CA THR A 454 -8.98 9.50 15.47
C THR A 454 -10.17 10.15 14.77
N LYS A 455 -9.91 11.22 14.01
CA LYS A 455 -10.95 11.98 13.29
C LYS A 455 -11.57 11.19 12.14
N SER A 456 -10.79 10.47 11.35
CA SER A 456 -11.29 9.63 10.25
C SER A 456 -12.28 8.55 10.73
N LEU A 457 -12.15 8.13 11.99
CA LEU A 457 -13.01 7.12 12.62
C LEU A 457 -14.15 7.71 13.45
N ALA A 458 -14.15 9.03 13.70
CA ALA A 458 -15.23 9.72 14.40
C ALA A 458 -16.56 9.66 13.62
N PHE A 459 -16.51 9.50 12.29
CA PHE A 459 -17.69 9.41 11.40
C PHE A 459 -18.42 8.07 11.46
N LYS A 460 -17.78 7.07 12.06
CA LYS A 460 -18.46 5.84 12.40
C LYS A 460 -19.15 6.06 13.72
N GLU A 461 -20.48 5.89 13.71
CA GLU A 461 -21.16 5.52 14.93
C GLU A 461 -20.31 4.44 15.58
N ASP A 462 -19.97 4.62 16.86
CA ASP A 462 -19.64 3.45 17.65
C ASP A 462 -20.75 2.46 17.32
N LYS A 463 -20.39 1.28 16.78
CA LYS A 463 -21.37 0.21 16.73
C LYS A 463 -22.01 0.24 18.09
N LYS A 464 -23.32 0.56 18.12
CA LYS A 464 -24.12 0.83 19.32
C LYS A 464 -23.38 0.18 20.45
N GLU A 465 -22.90 0.98 21.42
CA GLU A 465 -22.42 0.51 22.73
C GLU A 465 -22.95 -0.90 22.84
N PHE A 466 -22.11 -1.93 22.62
CA PHE A 466 -22.55 -3.32 22.56
C PHE A 466 -23.49 -3.42 23.73
N SER A 467 -24.83 -3.45 23.50
CA SER A 467 -25.77 -2.81 24.44
C SER A 467 -25.28 -3.25 25.76
N LYS A 468 -24.70 -2.35 26.57
CA LYS A 468 -24.15 -2.83 27.80
C LYS A 468 -25.43 -3.11 28.59
N SER A 469 -26.07 -4.27 28.40
CA SER A 469 -25.60 -5.46 29.10
C SER A 469 -24.25 -5.15 29.75
N HIS A 470 -24.29 -4.28 30.78
CA HIS A 470 -23.56 -4.57 31.97
C HIS A 470 -24.10 -5.94 32.34
N GLN A 471 -23.61 -6.97 31.65
CA GLN A 471 -23.71 -8.31 32.10
C GLN A 471 -23.02 -8.19 33.43
N SER A 472 -23.85 -8.16 34.48
CA SER A 472 -23.36 -7.95 35.82
C SER A 472 -22.43 -9.11 36.08
N PHE A 473 -21.14 -8.83 35.97
CA PHE A 473 -20.13 -9.84 36.19
C PHE A 473 -19.63 -9.69 37.61
N ASP A 474 -19.22 -10.79 38.22
CA ASP A 474 -18.47 -10.73 39.48
C ASP A 474 -17.28 -11.68 39.43
N PHE A 475 -16.50 -11.77 40.50
CA PHE A 475 -15.51 -12.83 40.59
C PHE A 475 -16.20 -14.19 40.64
N SER A 476 -15.70 -15.13 39.85
CA SER A 476 -16.16 -16.52 39.92
C SER A 476 -15.89 -17.11 41.30
N LYS A 477 -16.95 -17.58 41.96
CA LYS A 477 -16.87 -18.19 43.30
C LYS A 477 -15.90 -19.38 43.38
N TYR A 478 -15.61 -20.01 42.25
CA TYR A 478 -14.73 -21.19 42.14
C TYR A 478 -13.23 -20.85 42.09
N PHE A 479 -12.88 -19.58 41.84
CA PHE A 479 -11.49 -19.14 41.70
C PHE A 479 -11.13 -17.94 42.61
N LEU A 480 -12.00 -17.62 43.59
CA LEU A 480 -11.80 -16.53 44.54
C LEU A 480 -10.53 -16.71 45.39
N ASP A 481 -10.18 -17.94 45.71
CA ASP A 481 -8.98 -18.31 46.47
C ASP A 481 -7.68 -18.10 45.66
N PHE A 482 -7.75 -18.16 44.33
CA PHE A 482 -6.64 -17.84 43.44
C PHE A 482 -6.54 -16.36 43.07
N LYS A 483 -7.49 -15.52 43.50
CA LYS A 483 -7.50 -14.09 43.20
C LYS A 483 -6.38 -13.38 43.95
N PRO A 484 -5.43 -12.71 43.26
CA PRO A 484 -4.45 -11.88 43.94
C PRO A 484 -5.10 -10.78 44.81
N PRO A 485 -4.53 -10.46 45.98
CA PRO A 485 -5.16 -9.55 46.95
C PRO A 485 -5.32 -8.13 46.41
N TYR A 486 -4.41 -7.69 45.52
CA TYR A 486 -4.47 -6.36 44.89
C TYR A 486 -5.50 -6.26 43.76
N TYR A 487 -6.08 -7.36 43.27
CA TYR A 487 -7.09 -7.28 42.23
C TYR A 487 -8.38 -6.66 42.76
N LYS A 488 -8.73 -5.53 42.14
CA LYS A 488 -10.04 -4.88 42.26
C LYS A 488 -10.85 -5.19 41.02
N LYS A 489 -12.16 -5.39 41.20
CA LYS A 489 -13.12 -5.55 40.11
C LYS A 489 -13.04 -4.32 39.18
N PRO A 490 -12.65 -4.50 37.91
CA PRO A 490 -12.59 -3.39 36.96
C PRO A 490 -13.99 -2.96 36.55
N LYS A 491 -14.11 -1.79 35.90
CA LYS A 491 -15.39 -1.31 35.37
C LYS A 491 -15.90 -2.14 34.18
N ALA A 492 -14.99 -2.79 33.46
CA ALA A 492 -15.29 -3.63 32.29
C ALA A 492 -14.16 -4.65 32.06
N VAL A 493 -14.55 -5.79 31.49
CA VAL A 493 -13.70 -6.91 31.07
C VAL A 493 -14.22 -7.47 29.75
N PRO A 494 -13.38 -8.15 28.94
CA PRO A 494 -13.84 -8.84 27.75
C PRO A 494 -14.94 -9.86 28.07
N THR A 495 -16.02 -9.87 27.30
CA THR A 495 -17.23 -10.66 27.60
C THR A 495 -17.37 -11.91 26.72
N PRO A 496 -18.14 -12.92 27.14
CA PRO A 496 -18.46 -14.07 26.29
C PRO A 496 -19.13 -13.68 24.96
N GLU A 497 -19.90 -12.60 24.96
CA GLU A 497 -20.55 -12.07 23.75
C GLU A 497 -19.53 -11.45 22.77
N GLU A 498 -18.53 -10.72 23.29
CA GLU A 498 -17.40 -10.24 22.50
C GLU A 498 -16.62 -11.41 21.89
N ASP A 499 -16.44 -12.51 22.63
CA ASP A 499 -15.77 -13.71 22.11
C ASP A 499 -16.48 -14.29 20.89
N ARG A 500 -17.79 -14.52 21.02
CA ARG A 500 -18.62 -15.11 19.96
C ARG A 500 -18.66 -14.22 18.71
N THR A 501 -18.81 -12.91 18.90
CA THR A 501 -18.99 -11.97 17.79
C THR A 501 -17.70 -11.65 17.04
N ARG A 502 -16.56 -11.55 17.73
CA ARG A 502 -15.26 -11.34 17.07
C ARG A 502 -14.76 -12.61 16.40
N SER A 503 -14.97 -13.77 17.03
CA SER A 503 -14.52 -15.04 16.46
C SER A 503 -15.31 -15.43 15.20
N ALA A 504 -16.59 -15.07 15.09
CA ALA A 504 -17.39 -15.27 13.88
C ALA A 504 -16.91 -14.45 12.66
N MET A 505 -16.01 -13.47 12.85
CA MET A 505 -15.39 -12.69 11.76
C MET A 505 -14.08 -13.29 11.25
N GLN A 506 -13.53 -14.35 11.89
CA GLN A 506 -12.33 -15.01 11.43
C GLN A 506 -12.64 -15.92 10.23
N ILE A 507 -11.80 -15.86 9.17
CA ILE A 507 -12.04 -16.54 7.89
C ILE A 507 -11.61 -18.02 7.97
N ASP A 508 -10.55 -18.33 8.73
CA ASP A 508 -9.97 -19.67 8.89
C ASP A 508 -10.33 -20.28 10.24
N ILE A 509 -11.62 -20.50 10.46
CA ILE A 509 -12.12 -21.19 11.65
C ILE A 509 -11.84 -22.70 11.49
N PHE A 510 -11.11 -23.30 12.43
CA PHE A 510 -10.94 -24.76 12.49
C PHE A 510 -12.32 -25.43 12.62
N LYS A 511 -12.61 -26.38 11.72
CA LYS A 511 -13.91 -27.08 11.65
C LYS A 511 -13.87 -28.50 12.22
N GLY A 512 -12.71 -28.95 12.71
CA GLY A 512 -12.55 -30.27 13.32
C GLY A 512 -12.90 -30.28 14.81
N GLU A 513 -12.93 -31.47 15.40
CA GLU A 513 -13.21 -31.64 16.83
C GLU A 513 -12.00 -31.38 17.72
N ALA A 514 -10.81 -31.79 17.28
CA ALA A 514 -9.56 -31.62 18.01
C ALA A 514 -8.32 -31.75 17.11
N THR A 515 -7.19 -31.26 17.59
CA THR A 515 -5.86 -31.44 16.99
C THR A 515 -4.85 -31.97 18.01
N ILE A 516 -3.92 -32.80 17.53
CA ILE A 516 -2.68 -33.16 18.24
C ILE A 516 -1.54 -32.84 17.28
N LYS A 517 -0.76 -31.79 17.59
CA LYS A 517 0.21 -31.19 16.66
C LYS A 517 -0.45 -30.94 15.29
N ASP A 518 0.11 -31.50 14.22
CA ASP A 518 -0.36 -31.32 12.84
C ASP A 518 -1.51 -32.27 12.45
N SER A 519 -1.97 -33.15 13.34
CA SER A 519 -2.99 -34.16 13.06
C SER A 519 -4.39 -33.75 13.59
N VAL A 520 -5.41 -33.86 12.74
CA VAL A 520 -6.81 -33.71 13.13
C VAL A 520 -7.35 -35.03 13.66
N VAL A 521 -7.89 -35.02 14.88
CA VAL A 521 -8.38 -36.22 15.58
C VAL A 521 -9.75 -35.98 16.21
N SER A 522 -10.39 -37.04 16.72
CA SER A 522 -11.60 -36.90 17.53
C SER A 522 -11.29 -36.31 18.91
N TYR A 523 -12.25 -35.61 19.54
CA TYR A 523 -12.01 -35.05 20.87
C TYR A 523 -11.70 -36.13 21.92
N LYS A 524 -12.24 -37.34 21.77
CA LYS A 524 -11.98 -38.47 22.68
C LYS A 524 -10.54 -38.98 22.60
N GLU A 525 -9.97 -38.97 21.40
CA GLU A 525 -8.57 -39.33 21.18
C GLU A 525 -7.65 -38.26 21.77
N ALA A 526 -7.96 -36.99 21.52
CA ALA A 526 -7.25 -35.87 22.14
C ALA A 526 -7.32 -35.91 23.68
N PHE A 527 -8.46 -36.27 24.27
CA PHE A 527 -8.57 -36.40 25.73
C PHE A 527 -7.79 -37.58 26.31
N LYS A 528 -7.68 -38.70 25.59
CA LYS A 528 -6.81 -39.81 26.02
C LYS A 528 -5.35 -39.39 26.03
N GLU A 529 -4.90 -38.68 24.99
CA GLU A 529 -3.55 -38.15 24.93
C GLU A 529 -3.31 -37.11 26.03
N LEU A 530 -4.25 -36.18 26.21
CA LEU A 530 -4.18 -35.19 27.29
C LEU A 530 -4.12 -35.84 28.67
N ALA A 531 -4.92 -36.87 28.95
CA ALA A 531 -4.87 -37.60 30.21
C ALA A 531 -3.52 -38.30 30.42
N SER A 532 -2.90 -38.83 29.36
CA SER A 532 -1.54 -39.39 29.39
C SER A 532 -0.48 -38.33 29.69
N LEU A 533 -0.58 -37.15 29.04
CA LEU A 533 0.31 -36.01 29.28
C LEU A 533 0.18 -35.49 30.71
N ILE A 534 -1.05 -35.38 31.25
CA ILE A 534 -1.29 -34.97 32.63
C ILE A 534 -0.70 -35.98 33.62
N LYS A 535 -0.90 -37.30 33.40
CA LYS A 535 -0.38 -38.34 34.30
C LYS A 535 1.15 -38.44 34.31
N SER A 536 1.80 -38.08 33.21
CA SER A 536 3.26 -38.04 33.10
C SER A 536 3.88 -36.70 33.52
N SER A 537 3.05 -35.68 33.73
CA SER A 537 3.48 -34.34 34.09
C SER A 537 3.89 -34.25 35.57
N LYS A 538 4.96 -33.50 35.83
CA LYS A 538 5.44 -33.16 37.17
C LYS A 538 4.83 -31.86 37.69
N ASN A 539 4.62 -30.86 36.82
CA ASN A 539 4.15 -29.52 37.19
C ASN A 539 3.00 -29.03 36.29
N PRO A 540 1.87 -29.77 36.22
CA PRO A 540 0.77 -29.39 35.35
C PRO A 540 0.22 -28.03 35.74
N THR A 541 -0.01 -27.17 34.76
CA THR A 541 -0.45 -25.79 35.00
C THR A 541 -1.72 -25.50 34.22
N ILE A 542 -2.75 -25.00 34.90
CA ILE A 542 -3.99 -24.54 34.30
C ILE A 542 -4.01 -23.01 34.31
N VAL A 543 -4.15 -22.42 33.13
CA VAL A 543 -4.43 -20.99 32.98
C VAL A 543 -5.94 -20.81 32.91
N VAL A 544 -6.49 -20.13 33.91
CA VAL A 544 -7.90 -19.77 33.97
C VAL A 544 -8.07 -18.42 33.27
N GLY A 545 -8.66 -18.46 32.07
CA GLY A 545 -8.90 -17.28 31.26
C GLY A 545 -10.10 -16.44 31.71
N PRO A 546 -10.33 -15.28 31.07
CA PRO A 546 -11.32 -14.32 31.52
C PRO A 546 -12.75 -14.86 31.52
N LEU A 547 -13.09 -15.80 30.62
CA LEU A 547 -14.43 -16.39 30.52
C LEU A 547 -14.82 -17.23 31.75
N LEU A 548 -13.85 -17.67 32.55
CA LEU A 548 -14.08 -18.48 33.74
C LEU A 548 -13.68 -17.77 35.04
N PHE A 549 -12.71 -16.85 34.96
CA PHE A 549 -12.31 -16.05 36.13
C PHE A 549 -13.40 -15.07 36.57
N TRP A 550 -14.14 -14.52 35.60
CA TRP A 550 -15.32 -13.68 35.85
C TRP A 550 -16.59 -14.52 35.71
N ASP A 551 -17.53 -14.33 36.65
CA ASP A 551 -18.88 -14.90 36.59
C ASP A 551 -19.80 -13.93 35.86
N PHE A 552 -20.17 -14.27 34.63
CA PHE A 552 -21.08 -13.49 33.79
C PHE A 552 -22.57 -13.87 33.98
N ASN A 553 -22.91 -14.64 35.02
CA ASN A 553 -24.24 -15.24 35.23
C ASN A 553 -24.72 -16.13 34.07
N GLU A 554 -23.78 -16.72 33.32
CA GLU A 554 -24.08 -17.73 32.30
C GLU A 554 -23.91 -19.13 32.88
N LYS A 555 -25.00 -19.90 32.89
CA LYS A 555 -25.05 -21.24 33.48
C LYS A 555 -23.96 -22.16 32.92
N ASP A 556 -23.76 -22.17 31.61
CA ASP A 556 -22.78 -23.03 30.94
C ASP A 556 -21.33 -22.70 31.36
N LEU A 557 -21.02 -21.41 31.53
CA LEU A 557 -19.71 -20.97 32.01
C LEU A 557 -19.51 -21.28 33.50
N GLN A 558 -20.57 -21.14 34.33
CA GLN A 558 -20.54 -21.50 35.74
C GLN A 558 -20.34 -23.01 35.93
N GLU A 559 -21.00 -23.84 35.12
CA GLU A 559 -20.79 -25.29 35.11
C GLU A 559 -19.37 -25.63 34.63
N LYS A 560 -18.89 -24.99 33.56
CA LYS A 560 -17.52 -25.18 33.08
C LYS A 560 -16.48 -24.77 34.13
N ALA A 561 -16.70 -23.67 34.85
CA ALA A 561 -15.85 -23.20 35.94
C ALA A 561 -15.82 -24.21 37.10
N TYR A 562 -16.98 -24.75 37.48
CA TYR A 562 -17.08 -25.78 38.52
C TYR A 562 -16.30 -27.05 38.15
N ILE A 563 -16.49 -27.58 36.94
CA ILE A 563 -15.77 -28.78 36.50
C ILE A 563 -14.26 -28.48 36.36
N THR A 564 -13.89 -27.29 35.89
CA THR A 564 -12.49 -26.86 35.84
C THR A 564 -11.87 -26.82 37.24
N ARG A 565 -12.61 -26.40 38.27
CA ARG A 565 -12.15 -26.44 39.66
C ARG A 565 -11.90 -27.87 40.14
N LEU A 566 -12.82 -28.79 39.87
CA LEU A 566 -12.63 -30.21 40.20
C LEU A 566 -11.42 -30.81 39.46
N LEU A 567 -11.20 -30.40 38.21
CA LEU A 567 -10.04 -30.81 37.42
C LEU A 567 -8.73 -30.33 38.06
N ILE A 568 -8.66 -29.06 38.46
CA ILE A 568 -7.51 -28.48 39.16
C ILE A 568 -7.19 -29.29 40.43
N GLU A 569 -8.20 -29.60 41.24
CA GLU A 569 -8.03 -30.36 42.49
C GLU A 569 -7.60 -31.80 42.24
N LYS A 570 -8.20 -32.46 41.23
CA LYS A 570 -7.91 -33.85 40.88
C LYS A 570 -6.47 -34.05 40.40
N ILE A 571 -5.93 -33.11 39.62
CA ILE A 571 -4.58 -33.23 39.05
C ILE A 571 -3.52 -32.47 39.84
N ASN A 572 -3.92 -31.81 40.93
CA ASN A 572 -3.06 -30.96 41.76
C ASN A 572 -2.27 -29.93 40.92
N ALA A 573 -2.97 -29.22 40.02
CA ALA A 573 -2.36 -28.28 39.09
C ALA A 573 -1.92 -26.97 39.75
N ASN A 574 -0.82 -26.40 39.26
CA ASN A 574 -0.54 -24.98 39.44
C ASN A 574 -1.63 -24.16 38.72
N VAL A 575 -2.07 -23.06 39.33
CA VAL A 575 -3.10 -22.20 38.75
C VAL A 575 -2.52 -20.83 38.44
N LYS A 576 -2.77 -20.36 37.22
CA LYS A 576 -2.41 -19.02 36.76
C LYS A 576 -3.67 -18.31 36.28
N ILE A 577 -3.91 -17.12 36.80
CA ILE A 577 -5.08 -16.33 36.42
C ILE A 577 -4.74 -15.39 35.27
N LEU A 578 -5.59 -15.39 34.24
CA LEU A 578 -5.60 -14.42 33.15
C LEU A 578 -6.94 -13.66 33.19
N PRO A 579 -7.01 -12.51 33.89
CA PRO A 579 -8.27 -11.79 34.09
C PRO A 579 -8.68 -10.95 32.87
N ASP A 580 -7.71 -10.46 32.10
CA ASP A 580 -7.92 -9.77 30.83
C ASP A 580 -6.62 -9.75 30.01
N TYR A 581 -6.64 -9.13 28.83
CA TYR A 581 -5.51 -9.09 27.89
C TYR A 581 -4.76 -7.74 27.91
N ARG A 582 -5.02 -6.86 28.89
CA ARG A 582 -4.41 -5.54 28.96
C ARG A 582 -3.00 -5.66 29.57
N PRO A 583 -2.01 -4.90 29.05
CA PRO A 583 -0.66 -4.89 29.62
C PRO A 583 -0.68 -4.43 31.08
N LYS A 584 0.00 -5.16 31.97
CA LYS A 584 -0.04 -4.90 33.43
C LYS A 584 1.05 -3.98 33.95
N LEU A 585 1.97 -3.51 33.09
CA LEU A 585 2.95 -2.44 33.34
C LEU A 585 3.61 -2.50 34.74
N LYS A 586 4.17 -3.67 35.10
CA LYS A 586 4.90 -3.93 36.37
C LYS A 586 4.07 -4.02 37.66
N ASN A 587 2.73 -3.99 37.57
CA ASN A 587 1.83 -4.19 38.72
C ASN A 587 1.17 -5.59 38.68
N TYR A 588 1.98 -6.65 38.62
CA TYR A 588 1.48 -8.03 38.62
C TYR A 588 2.42 -8.97 39.39
N ASP A 589 1.88 -10.03 39.97
CA ASP A 589 2.64 -11.12 40.60
C ASP A 589 2.76 -12.28 39.60
N PRO A 590 3.97 -12.50 39.04
CA PRO A 590 4.17 -13.53 38.04
C PRO A 590 3.98 -14.95 38.59
N ASN A 591 3.99 -15.15 39.93
CA ASN A 591 3.75 -16.45 40.54
C ASN A 591 2.29 -16.92 40.44
N VAL A 592 1.33 -16.01 40.34
CA VAL A 592 -0.10 -16.34 40.36
C VAL A 592 -0.85 -15.88 39.10
N GLU A 593 -0.18 -15.13 38.21
CA GLU A 593 -0.79 -14.57 37.01
C GLU A 593 -0.02 -14.86 35.72
N MET A 594 -0.75 -14.73 34.62
CA MET A 594 -0.20 -14.64 33.26
C MET A 594 -0.31 -13.20 32.74
N ASP A 595 0.74 -12.70 32.07
CA ASP A 595 0.75 -11.39 31.40
C ASP A 595 1.13 -11.55 29.91
N PRO A 596 0.15 -11.82 29.03
CA PRO A 596 0.42 -12.05 27.61
C PRO A 596 1.16 -10.90 26.89
N PRO A 597 0.86 -9.60 27.11
CA PRO A 597 1.46 -8.52 26.34
C PRO A 597 2.91 -8.14 26.67
N ASN A 598 3.58 -8.81 27.61
CA ASN A 598 4.95 -8.47 28.03
C ASN A 598 5.99 -9.46 27.47
N PRO A 599 6.65 -9.16 26.32
CA PRO A 599 7.60 -10.06 25.67
C PRO A 599 8.97 -10.16 26.37
N HIS A 600 9.22 -9.35 27.41
CA HIS A 600 10.53 -9.25 28.08
C HIS A 600 10.61 -9.97 29.43
N GLU A 601 9.49 -10.48 29.95
CA GLU A 601 9.42 -11.28 31.17
C GLU A 601 8.75 -12.62 30.84
N ALA A 602 9.08 -13.68 31.56
CA ALA A 602 8.46 -14.98 31.34
C ALA A 602 6.93 -14.84 31.47
N ILE A 603 6.21 -15.13 30.39
CA ILE A 603 4.75 -15.00 30.30
C ILE A 603 4.06 -15.89 31.34
N LEU A 604 4.72 -17.00 31.66
CA LEU A 604 4.49 -17.80 32.86
C LEU A 604 5.79 -17.94 33.63
N HIS A 605 5.78 -17.50 34.89
CA HIS A 605 6.91 -17.69 35.80
C HIS A 605 6.78 -19.03 36.55
N GLY A 606 7.81 -19.86 36.41
CA GLY A 606 7.88 -21.21 36.96
C GLY A 606 8.32 -22.22 35.90
N ASN A 607 8.50 -23.48 36.31
CA ASN A 607 8.72 -24.59 35.38
C ASN A 607 7.39 -25.30 35.12
N HIS A 608 6.89 -25.17 33.89
CA HIS A 608 5.60 -25.68 33.46
C HIS A 608 5.86 -26.67 32.31
N ASP A 609 5.65 -27.95 32.55
CA ASP A 609 5.82 -29.00 31.53
C ASP A 609 4.57 -29.16 30.65
N ILE A 610 3.39 -28.89 31.20
CA ILE A 610 2.15 -28.72 30.46
C ILE A 610 1.38 -27.48 30.94
N THR A 611 0.90 -26.69 29.99
CA THR A 611 0.08 -25.50 30.22
C THR A 611 -1.25 -25.68 29.50
N ILE A 612 -2.34 -25.77 30.27
CA ILE A 612 -3.70 -25.99 29.76
C ILE A 612 -4.47 -24.67 29.86
N LEU A 613 -4.82 -24.10 28.71
CA LEU A 613 -5.64 -22.90 28.58
C LEU A 613 -7.12 -23.28 28.62
N ILE A 614 -7.85 -22.76 29.61
CA ILE A 614 -9.30 -22.95 29.73
C ILE A 614 -9.97 -21.61 30.00
N GLY A 615 -10.94 -21.24 29.15
CA GLY A 615 -11.67 -19.97 29.32
C GLY A 615 -10.97 -18.75 28.72
N THR A 616 -10.00 -18.95 27.83
CA THR A 616 -9.47 -17.88 26.98
C THR A 616 -10.43 -17.59 25.83
N HIS A 617 -10.57 -16.31 25.47
CA HIS A 617 -11.33 -15.87 24.32
C HIS A 617 -10.68 -16.40 23.04
N CYS A 618 -11.45 -17.09 22.20
CA CYS A 618 -10.97 -17.72 20.97
C CYS A 618 -10.25 -16.67 20.06
N TYR A 619 -10.71 -15.41 19.98
CA TYR A 619 -10.02 -14.35 19.20
C TYR A 619 -8.64 -13.91 19.75
N ARG A 620 -8.25 -14.35 20.95
CA ARG A 620 -6.93 -14.10 21.57
C ARG A 620 -6.15 -15.36 21.89
N THR A 621 -6.74 -16.54 21.78
CA THR A 621 -6.08 -17.77 22.24
C THR A 621 -4.85 -18.10 21.39
N ASP A 622 -4.89 -17.92 20.06
CA ASP A 622 -3.70 -18.15 19.22
C ASP A 622 -2.55 -17.20 19.57
N PHE A 623 -2.87 -15.95 19.92
CA PHE A 623 -1.91 -15.00 20.47
C PHE A 623 -1.26 -15.52 21.75
N VAL A 624 -2.07 -15.97 22.71
CA VAL A 624 -1.60 -16.54 23.99
C VAL A 624 -0.74 -17.80 23.76
N ILE A 625 -1.11 -18.67 22.83
CA ILE A 625 -0.38 -19.90 22.49
C ILE A 625 1.02 -19.56 21.93
N ARG A 626 1.09 -18.68 20.92
CA ARG A 626 2.37 -18.32 20.28
C ARG A 626 3.36 -17.73 21.28
N LEU A 627 2.84 -16.88 22.16
CA LEU A 627 3.58 -16.27 23.24
C LEU A 627 4.13 -17.30 24.23
N LEU A 628 3.30 -18.24 24.68
CA LEU A 628 3.74 -19.35 25.52
C LEU A 628 4.83 -20.16 24.84
N LYS A 629 4.65 -20.57 23.59
CA LYS A 629 5.64 -21.38 22.86
C LYS A 629 6.97 -20.65 22.66
N LYS A 630 6.94 -19.32 22.48
CA LYS A 630 8.16 -18.50 22.27
C LYS A 630 8.92 -18.23 23.56
N HIS A 631 8.23 -17.99 24.67
CA HIS A 631 8.85 -17.48 25.91
C HIS A 631 8.81 -18.45 27.10
N THR A 632 8.07 -19.56 26.99
CA THR A 632 7.92 -20.56 28.05
C THR A 632 8.11 -21.98 27.49
N PRO A 633 9.09 -22.76 27.95
CA PRO A 633 9.28 -24.13 27.49
C PRO A 633 8.22 -25.07 28.11
N THR A 634 7.03 -25.14 27.51
CA THR A 634 5.87 -25.92 27.96
C THR A 634 5.14 -26.53 26.75
N ASN A 635 4.52 -27.71 26.92
CA ASN A 635 3.49 -28.15 25.98
C ASN A 635 2.23 -27.31 26.21
N VAL A 636 1.70 -26.68 25.16
CA VAL A 636 0.53 -25.81 25.24
C VAL A 636 -0.71 -26.57 24.78
N VAL A 637 -1.72 -26.63 25.65
CA VAL A 637 -3.01 -27.26 25.39
C VAL A 637 -4.12 -26.22 25.43
N ALA A 638 -4.98 -26.18 24.42
CA ALA A 638 -6.08 -25.22 24.34
C ALA A 638 -7.45 -25.90 24.30
N LEU A 639 -8.22 -25.80 25.39
CA LEU A 639 -9.57 -26.35 25.51
C LEU A 639 -10.62 -25.25 25.19
N CYS A 640 -10.69 -24.80 23.92
CA CYS A 640 -11.61 -23.69 23.54
C CYS A 640 -13.07 -24.16 23.59
N GLY A 641 -13.95 -23.25 24.03
CA GLY A 641 -15.40 -23.45 24.04
C GLY A 641 -16.07 -23.29 22.68
N LEU A 642 -15.33 -22.83 21.66
CA LEU A 642 -15.85 -22.57 20.32
C LEU A 642 -15.09 -23.40 19.27
N TYR A 643 -14.03 -22.86 18.68
CA TYR A 643 -13.54 -23.35 17.37
C TYR A 643 -12.29 -24.23 17.40
N GLY A 644 -11.55 -24.27 18.50
CA GLY A 644 -10.26 -24.96 18.58
C GLY A 644 -9.11 -24.15 17.94
N HIS A 645 -7.89 -24.45 18.34
CA HIS A 645 -6.67 -23.67 18.03
C HIS A 645 -5.53 -24.59 17.58
N PRO A 646 -5.39 -24.86 16.27
CA PRO A 646 -4.37 -25.76 15.73
C PRO A 646 -2.92 -25.36 16.04
N GLU A 647 -2.67 -24.12 16.43
CA GLU A 647 -1.35 -23.63 16.86
C GLU A 647 -0.86 -24.27 18.17
N ALA A 648 -1.78 -24.78 18.99
CA ALA A 648 -1.45 -25.49 20.23
C ALA A 648 -0.88 -26.88 19.94
N ASP A 649 -0.09 -27.42 20.86
CA ASP A 649 0.39 -28.81 20.75
C ASP A 649 -0.76 -29.82 20.85
N LEU A 650 -1.84 -29.44 21.54
CA LEU A 650 -3.13 -30.12 21.54
C LEU A 650 -4.26 -29.10 21.67
N SER A 651 -5.31 -29.20 20.86
CA SER A 651 -6.50 -28.36 21.04
C SER A 651 -7.80 -29.11 20.85
N THR A 652 -8.85 -28.71 21.57
CA THR A 652 -10.21 -29.22 21.39
C THR A 652 -11.20 -28.08 21.17
N SER A 653 -12.13 -28.32 20.25
CA SER A 653 -13.23 -27.42 19.89
C SER A 653 -14.47 -27.73 20.71
N PHE A 654 -15.35 -26.73 20.87
CA PHE A 654 -16.62 -26.84 21.57
C PHE A 654 -16.50 -27.57 22.92
N THR A 655 -15.48 -27.22 23.71
CA THR A 655 -15.20 -27.86 24.99
C THR A 655 -16.09 -27.27 26.07
N ASP A 656 -17.19 -27.95 26.36
CA ASP A 656 -18.18 -27.60 27.39
C ASP A 656 -17.90 -28.31 28.73
N ALA A 657 -18.79 -28.12 29.71
CA ALA A 657 -18.67 -28.75 31.02
C ALA A 657 -18.74 -30.28 30.95
N ASN A 658 -19.56 -30.84 30.04
CA ASN A 658 -19.71 -32.29 29.87
C ASN A 658 -18.43 -32.93 29.34
N LYS A 659 -17.81 -32.34 28.32
CA LYS A 659 -16.50 -32.79 27.82
C LYS A 659 -15.43 -32.69 28.90
N LEU A 660 -15.36 -31.59 29.65
CA LEU A 660 -14.41 -31.50 30.77
C LEU A 660 -14.66 -32.57 31.84
N LYS A 661 -15.91 -32.96 32.06
CA LYS A 661 -16.26 -34.04 32.99
C LYS A 661 -15.80 -35.40 32.45
N GLU A 662 -15.91 -35.65 31.15
CA GLU A 662 -15.34 -36.85 30.53
C GLU A 662 -13.82 -36.91 30.72
N LEU A 663 -13.11 -35.79 30.55
CA LEU A 663 -11.67 -35.72 30.84
C LEU A 663 -11.38 -36.02 32.32
N LEU A 664 -12.18 -35.46 33.23
CA LEU A 664 -12.07 -35.71 34.67
C LEU A 664 -12.25 -37.20 35.01
N ASP A 665 -13.20 -37.89 34.37
CA ASP A 665 -13.45 -39.32 34.57
C ASP A 665 -12.33 -40.22 33.99
N MET A 666 -11.54 -39.72 33.04
CA MET A 666 -10.37 -40.41 32.47
C MET A 666 -9.11 -40.30 33.35
N LEU A 667 -9.07 -39.33 34.27
CA LEU A 667 -7.94 -39.02 35.14
C LEU A 667 -8.01 -39.82 36.45
#